data_AF-A0A2H5QA89-F1
#
_entry.id   AF-A0A2H5QA89-F1
#
_cell.length_a   1.000
_cell.length_b   1.000
_cell.length_c   1.000
_cell.angle_alpha   90.00
_cell.angle_beta   90.00
_cell.angle_gamma   90.00
#
_symmetry.space_group_name_H-M   'P 1'
#
loop_
_entity.id
_entity.type
_entity.pdbx_description
1 polymer ?
#
loop_
_entity_poly.entity_id
_entity_poly.type
_entity_poly.pdbx_seq_one_letter_code
_entity_poly.pdbx_strand_id
1 'polypeptide(L)'
;MSRTSLLPHDSTSSQSHEPRTNVLSCKIWDLPEERCDIIPALRVSYYYLSAPLKQCFAYCSLFPKDYEFEEEEIILLWCAVGLLDHGESGNPSEDLGRKFFRELRARSFFQQSSNSISRFVMHDLINDLAQWAAGEIYFRMEYTSEVNKQQSFSENLRHLSYIPEYCDGVKRFEDLYDIQHLRTFLPVTLSNSSRGHLAYSILPKLFKLQRLRAFSLRGYHIFELPDSIGDLRYLRYLNLSGTEIRTLPESVNKLYNLHSLLLEDCDRLKKLCADMGNLAKLHHLKNSNTKSLEEMPIGIGRLTSLQTLCNFVVGKGSGSGLRELKLLTHLHGTLNISKLENVKDVGDAKEAQLDGKKNLRELLLRWTLSTDGSSSREAEIEKDVLNMLKPHENLEQFCISGYGGTKYPTWFGDSSFSNLVTLEFENCDMCTALPSVGQLPSLKHLAVCGMSRVKRLGSEFYGNDSPIPFLCLETLRFEDMQEWEDWIPLRSGQGVEGFPKLRELHILRCSKLKGTFPEHLPALEMLVIEGCEELLVSVTSLPALCKFISGGCKKVVWKSAAGHPGSQNSVVCRDASNQVFLAGPLKPRLPKLEELEINDMKEHTYIWKSHNELLQDSCSLRRLTITKCHKLQSLVAEEEKDQQQQLCELSSRLEYLRLSYCEGLVKLPQSSLSLSSLREIEIYKCSSLVSFPEVALPSKLKKIEIRECDALKSLPEAWMCGTNSSLEDMSIRQSHSLTYIAAVQLPLSLKNLLIHKCDNIRTLTVEEGIQSSSSRRYTSSLLEHLHIESCPSLTCIFSKNELPATLESLEVGNLPPSLKRLEALPKGLHNLTSLQELTIGRGVELPSLKEDGLPTNLQSLTIEGNMEIWKSMIERGRGFHRFSSLRQLTIINCDDDMVSFPPKADDKRLGTALPLPASLTSLWISGFPNLERLSSSIVDLQNLASLYLGDCPKLKYFPEKGLPSSLLQLDIWGCPLIEEKCRKDGGQYWDLLTHIPDVTIYR
;
A
#
# COMPACT_ATOMS: atom_id res chain seq x y z
N MET A 1 -19.90 -34.77 -10.36
CA MET A 1 -20.83 -35.65 -9.61
C MET A 1 -20.96 -35.12 -8.18
N SER A 2 -21.70 -35.81 -7.30
CA SER A 2 -22.04 -35.39 -5.93
C SER A 2 -23.04 -34.22 -5.85
N ARG A 3 -24.33 -34.56 -5.76
CA ARG A 3 -25.37 -33.68 -5.21
C ARG A 3 -25.40 -33.86 -3.70
N THR A 4 -25.62 -32.79 -2.94
CA THR A 4 -26.19 -32.87 -1.59
C THR A 4 -27.23 -31.76 -1.44
N SER A 5 -28.38 -32.05 -0.84
CA SER A 5 -29.56 -31.19 -0.84
C SER A 5 -30.04 -30.88 0.58
N LEU A 6 -30.24 -29.60 0.90
CA LEU A 6 -31.03 -29.17 2.05
C LEU A 6 -31.96 -28.02 1.63
N LEU A 7 -33.25 -28.21 1.89
CA LEU A 7 -34.34 -27.23 1.80
C LEU A 7 -35.10 -27.25 3.13
N PRO A 8 -35.58 -26.11 3.64
CA PRO A 8 -36.67 -26.04 4.60
C PRO A 8 -38.02 -25.73 3.92
N HIS A 9 -39.10 -26.10 4.59
CA HIS A 9 -40.50 -25.77 4.26
C HIS A 9 -41.14 -25.03 5.47
N ASP A 10 -42.13 -24.15 5.33
CA ASP A 10 -42.84 -23.66 4.13
C ASP A 10 -42.97 -22.10 4.25
N SER A 11 -44.00 -21.32 3.86
CA SER A 11 -45.39 -21.58 3.44
C SER A 11 -45.97 -20.50 2.49
N THR A 12 -47.23 -20.70 2.13
CA THR A 12 -48.24 -19.77 1.59
C THR A 12 -47.97 -18.25 1.74
N SER A 13 -48.24 -17.39 0.73
CA SER A 13 -49.36 -17.48 -0.22
C SER A 13 -49.11 -16.92 -1.64
N SER A 14 -49.60 -17.68 -2.63
CA SER A 14 -50.09 -17.28 -3.97
C SER A 14 -49.59 -15.99 -4.67
N GLN A 15 -48.82 -16.15 -5.77
CA GLN A 15 -49.17 -15.55 -7.08
C GLN A 15 -48.46 -16.22 -8.28
N SER A 16 -49.20 -16.39 -9.39
CA SER A 16 -48.79 -16.70 -10.78
C SER A 16 -47.51 -17.53 -11.04
N HIS A 17 -47.67 -18.81 -11.38
CA HIS A 17 -46.58 -19.74 -11.69
C HIS A 17 -46.24 -19.86 -13.20
N GLU A 18 -46.23 -18.75 -13.97
CA GLU A 18 -45.91 -18.76 -15.42
C GLU A 18 -44.74 -17.84 -15.80
N PRO A 19 -43.52 -18.38 -15.90
CA PRO A 19 -42.62 -17.94 -16.98
C PRO A 19 -41.91 -19.07 -17.75
N ARG A 20 -41.78 -20.27 -17.17
CA ARG A 20 -40.84 -21.31 -17.66
C ARG A 20 -41.21 -21.91 -19.03
N THR A 21 -42.49 -21.92 -19.40
CA THR A 21 -42.99 -22.45 -20.67
C THR A 21 -42.65 -21.57 -21.88
N ASN A 22 -42.46 -20.26 -21.72
CA ASN A 22 -42.16 -19.33 -22.81
C ASN A 22 -40.66 -19.21 -23.15
N VAL A 23 -39.77 -19.78 -22.35
CA VAL A 23 -38.31 -19.74 -22.61
C VAL A 23 -37.93 -20.72 -23.74
N LEU A 24 -38.60 -21.86 -23.82
CA LEU A 24 -38.33 -22.92 -24.80
C LEU A 24 -38.94 -22.67 -26.18
N SER A 25 -39.84 -21.69 -26.32
CA SER A 25 -40.49 -21.29 -27.57
C SER A 25 -39.90 -20.02 -28.20
N CYS A 26 -38.79 -19.52 -27.65
CA CYS A 26 -38.23 -18.22 -28.02
C CYS A 26 -37.33 -18.31 -29.26
N LYS A 27 -37.71 -17.66 -30.37
CA LYS A 27 -36.96 -17.64 -31.65
C LYS A 27 -35.55 -17.01 -31.60
N ILE A 28 -35.06 -16.68 -30.41
CA ILE A 28 -33.68 -16.23 -30.17
C ILE A 28 -32.70 -17.42 -30.22
N TRP A 29 -33.15 -18.63 -29.91
CA TRP A 29 -32.35 -19.86 -30.07
C TRP A 29 -32.03 -20.19 -31.54
N ASP A 30 -32.88 -19.75 -32.48
CA ASP A 30 -32.79 -20.10 -33.91
C ASP A 30 -31.98 -19.07 -34.75
N LEU A 31 -31.28 -18.13 -34.10
CA LEU A 31 -30.51 -17.09 -34.79
C LEU A 31 -29.10 -17.60 -35.15
N PRO A 32 -28.65 -17.50 -36.43
CA PRO A 32 -27.37 -18.07 -36.86
C PRO A 32 -26.16 -17.63 -36.03
N GLU A 33 -25.31 -18.60 -35.71
CA GLU A 33 -24.08 -18.41 -34.92
C GLU A 33 -23.09 -17.44 -35.60
N GLU A 34 -23.09 -17.40 -36.94
CA GLU A 34 -22.29 -16.53 -37.82
C GLU A 34 -22.44 -15.00 -37.60
N ARG A 35 -23.18 -14.55 -36.58
CA ARG A 35 -23.44 -13.13 -36.29
C ARG A 35 -23.30 -12.70 -34.84
N CYS A 36 -23.02 -13.59 -33.88
CA CYS A 36 -22.90 -13.20 -32.48
C CYS A 36 -22.25 -14.30 -31.60
N ASP A 37 -21.06 -14.03 -31.07
CA ASP A 37 -20.34 -14.93 -30.15
C ASP A 37 -20.98 -15.06 -28.76
N ILE A 38 -22.02 -14.26 -28.45
CA ILE A 38 -22.70 -14.29 -27.16
C ILE A 38 -23.68 -15.47 -27.09
N ILE A 39 -23.43 -16.36 -26.14
CA ILE A 39 -24.22 -17.58 -25.87
C ILE A 39 -25.74 -17.28 -25.87
N PRO A 40 -26.57 -18.01 -26.63
CA PRO A 40 -28.02 -17.72 -26.75
C PRO A 40 -28.76 -17.63 -25.42
N ALA A 41 -28.41 -18.45 -24.43
CA ALA A 41 -29.00 -18.40 -23.08
C ALA A 41 -28.79 -17.04 -22.37
N LEU A 42 -27.65 -16.39 -22.60
CA LEU A 42 -27.35 -15.05 -22.05
C LEU A 42 -28.14 -13.96 -22.76
N ARG A 43 -28.26 -14.07 -24.10
CA ARG A 43 -29.09 -13.17 -24.93
C ARG A 43 -30.56 -13.25 -24.53
N VAL A 44 -31.07 -14.45 -24.22
CA VAL A 44 -32.43 -14.66 -23.68
C VAL A 44 -32.58 -14.04 -22.28
N SER A 45 -31.60 -14.21 -21.38
CA SER A 45 -31.61 -13.57 -20.06
C SER A 45 -31.67 -12.03 -20.14
N TYR A 46 -30.91 -11.42 -21.05
CA TYR A 46 -31.00 -9.98 -21.35
C TYR A 46 -32.36 -9.61 -21.96
N TYR A 47 -32.89 -10.42 -22.88
CA TYR A 47 -34.17 -10.14 -23.54
C TYR A 47 -35.34 -9.98 -22.54
N TYR A 48 -35.34 -10.74 -21.45
CA TYR A 48 -36.34 -10.64 -20.36
C TYR A 48 -36.06 -9.56 -19.30
N LEU A 49 -35.12 -8.64 -19.51
CA LEU A 49 -34.99 -7.40 -18.72
C LEU A 49 -35.99 -6.33 -19.20
N SER A 50 -36.45 -5.45 -18.30
CA SER A 50 -37.28 -4.30 -18.68
C SER A 50 -36.46 -3.26 -19.48
N ALA A 51 -37.12 -2.38 -20.26
CA ALA A 51 -36.40 -1.41 -21.09
C ALA A 51 -35.46 -0.46 -20.31
N PRO A 52 -35.85 0.09 -19.13
CA PRO A 52 -34.92 0.84 -18.28
C PRO A 52 -33.75 0.00 -17.78
N LEU A 53 -34.03 -1.24 -17.34
CA LEU A 53 -33.03 -2.14 -16.77
C LEU A 53 -32.00 -2.59 -17.81
N LYS A 54 -32.42 -2.75 -19.07
CA LYS A 54 -31.52 -2.97 -20.22
C LYS A 54 -30.52 -1.83 -20.41
N GLN A 55 -30.96 -0.58 -20.29
CA GLN A 55 -30.08 0.59 -20.43
C GLN A 55 -29.12 0.71 -19.23
N CYS A 56 -29.61 0.48 -18.01
CA CYS A 56 -28.80 0.44 -16.79
C CYS A 56 -27.71 -0.65 -16.88
N PHE A 57 -28.07 -1.83 -17.38
CA PHE A 57 -27.13 -2.94 -17.59
C PHE A 57 -26.11 -2.64 -18.71
N ALA A 58 -26.56 -2.13 -19.86
CA ALA A 58 -25.65 -1.76 -20.96
C ALA A 58 -24.65 -0.67 -20.53
N TYR A 59 -25.07 0.28 -19.68
CA TYR A 59 -24.18 1.28 -19.09
C TYR A 59 -23.01 0.66 -18.31
N CYS A 60 -23.19 -0.52 -17.72
CA CYS A 60 -22.13 -1.20 -17.00
C CYS A 60 -21.06 -1.86 -17.90
N SER A 61 -21.20 -1.86 -19.23
CA SER A 61 -20.11 -2.31 -20.12
C SER A 61 -18.88 -1.40 -20.08
N LEU A 62 -19.07 -0.15 -19.62
CA LEU A 62 -18.01 0.82 -19.35
C LEU A 62 -16.98 0.31 -18.32
N PHE A 63 -17.35 -0.63 -17.46
CA PHE A 63 -16.41 -1.22 -16.51
C PHE A 63 -15.69 -2.42 -17.15
N PRO A 64 -14.37 -2.56 -16.95
CA PRO A 64 -13.64 -3.70 -17.49
C PRO A 64 -14.07 -5.02 -16.83
N LYS A 65 -13.61 -6.13 -17.41
CA LYS A 65 -13.79 -7.47 -16.84
C LYS A 65 -13.18 -7.53 -15.44
N ASP A 66 -13.82 -8.31 -14.57
CA ASP A 66 -13.52 -8.43 -13.13
C ASP A 66 -13.45 -7.12 -12.31
N TYR A 67 -13.96 -5.99 -12.83
CA TYR A 67 -13.96 -4.73 -12.06
C TYR A 67 -14.85 -4.81 -10.81
N GLU A 68 -14.27 -4.49 -9.65
CA GLU A 68 -14.96 -4.48 -8.36
C GLU A 68 -15.60 -3.12 -8.06
N PHE A 69 -16.88 -2.97 -8.42
CA PHE A 69 -17.66 -1.76 -8.14
C PHE A 69 -18.49 -1.86 -6.84
N GLU A 70 -18.85 -0.72 -6.27
CA GLU A 70 -19.81 -0.62 -5.17
C GLU A 70 -21.25 -0.43 -5.69
N GLU A 71 -22.28 -0.89 -4.94
CA GLU A 71 -23.70 -0.71 -5.31
C GLU A 71 -24.02 0.78 -5.54
N GLU A 72 -23.52 1.66 -4.67
CA GLU A 72 -23.76 3.10 -4.75
C GLU A 72 -23.00 3.79 -5.90
N GLU A 73 -21.77 3.35 -6.24
CA GLU A 73 -20.97 3.93 -7.34
C GLU A 73 -21.71 3.85 -8.69
N ILE A 74 -22.32 2.69 -8.96
CA ILE A 74 -23.12 2.44 -10.15
C ILE A 74 -24.42 3.26 -10.15
N ILE A 75 -25.10 3.35 -9.01
CA ILE A 75 -26.37 4.05 -8.87
C ILE A 75 -26.20 5.55 -9.09
N LEU A 76 -25.16 6.17 -8.50
CA LEU A 76 -24.87 7.59 -8.71
C LEU A 76 -24.59 7.91 -10.19
N LEU A 77 -23.91 7.01 -10.91
CA LEU A 77 -23.68 7.16 -12.35
C LEU A 77 -24.97 7.02 -13.17
N TRP A 78 -25.84 6.04 -12.86
CA TRP A 78 -27.15 5.90 -13.49
C TRP A 78 -28.06 7.14 -13.26
N CYS A 79 -28.07 7.70 -12.05
CA CYS A 79 -28.72 8.98 -11.72
C CYS A 79 -28.13 10.13 -12.56
N ALA A 80 -26.80 10.18 -12.68
CA ALA A 80 -26.10 11.26 -13.37
C ALA A 80 -26.38 11.29 -14.87
N VAL A 81 -26.34 10.15 -15.56
CA VAL A 81 -26.68 10.10 -16.99
C VAL A 81 -28.18 10.14 -17.26
N GLY A 82 -29.01 9.89 -16.25
CA GLY A 82 -30.48 10.02 -16.31
C GLY A 82 -31.20 8.75 -16.75
N LEU A 83 -30.71 7.58 -16.36
CA LEU A 83 -31.32 6.27 -16.64
C LEU A 83 -32.41 5.89 -15.62
N LEU A 84 -32.60 6.69 -14.58
CA LEU A 84 -33.59 6.51 -13.51
C LEU A 84 -34.68 7.60 -13.52
N ASP A 85 -34.67 8.49 -14.52
CA ASP A 85 -35.58 9.64 -14.69
C ASP A 85 -37.00 9.18 -15.19
N HIS A 86 -37.54 8.09 -14.63
CA HIS A 86 -38.71 7.35 -15.14
C HIS A 86 -40.03 7.57 -14.37
N GLY A 87 -40.25 8.76 -13.79
CA GLY A 87 -41.48 9.09 -13.08
C GLY A 87 -41.76 10.60 -13.01
N GLU A 88 -42.97 10.97 -12.58
CA GLU A 88 -43.40 12.38 -12.47
C GLU A 88 -42.73 13.15 -11.31
N SER A 89 -42.10 12.45 -10.37
CA SER A 89 -41.23 13.04 -9.35
C SER A 89 -39.89 13.45 -9.97
N GLY A 90 -39.61 14.75 -10.07
CA GLY A 90 -38.45 15.33 -10.76
C GLY A 90 -37.04 15.06 -10.17
N ASN A 91 -36.90 14.07 -9.28
CA ASN A 91 -35.63 13.62 -8.73
C ASN A 91 -35.33 12.19 -9.24
N PRO A 92 -34.09 11.86 -9.65
CA PRO A 92 -33.70 10.47 -9.88
C PRO A 92 -33.86 9.69 -8.58
N SER A 93 -34.67 8.63 -8.59
CA SER A 93 -34.87 7.82 -7.39
C SER A 93 -33.75 6.78 -7.28
N GLU A 94 -32.76 7.07 -6.43
CA GLU A 94 -31.70 6.12 -6.09
C GLU A 94 -32.27 4.79 -5.57
N ASP A 95 -33.44 4.78 -4.95
CA ASP A 95 -34.14 3.56 -4.53
C ASP A 95 -34.65 2.71 -5.71
N LEU A 96 -34.95 3.32 -6.86
CA LEU A 96 -35.17 2.60 -8.12
C LEU A 96 -33.84 2.03 -8.63
N GLY A 97 -32.73 2.76 -8.45
CA GLY A 97 -31.37 2.26 -8.68
C GLY A 97 -31.05 1.03 -7.82
N ARG A 98 -31.26 1.12 -6.50
CA ARG A 98 -31.10 0.01 -5.53
C ARG A 98 -32.01 -1.18 -5.89
N LYS A 99 -33.25 -0.92 -6.35
CA LYS A 99 -34.15 -1.98 -6.87
C LYS A 99 -33.61 -2.64 -8.13
N PHE A 100 -33.15 -1.87 -9.12
CA PHE A 100 -32.57 -2.38 -10.37
C PHE A 100 -31.26 -3.16 -10.14
N PHE A 101 -30.40 -2.66 -9.25
CA PHE A 101 -29.18 -3.35 -8.84
C PHE A 101 -29.47 -4.70 -8.19
N ARG A 102 -30.44 -4.75 -7.26
CA ARG A 102 -30.91 -5.98 -6.63
C ARG A 102 -31.55 -6.95 -7.63
N GLU A 103 -32.27 -6.46 -8.65
CA GLU A 103 -32.83 -7.31 -9.71
C GLU A 103 -31.74 -7.92 -10.60
N LEU A 104 -30.72 -7.15 -11.01
CA LEU A 104 -29.57 -7.66 -11.77
C LEU A 104 -28.77 -8.69 -10.93
N ARG A 105 -28.55 -8.42 -9.65
CA ARG A 105 -27.93 -9.37 -8.71
C ARG A 105 -28.76 -10.65 -8.55
N ALA A 106 -30.09 -10.54 -8.39
CA ALA A 106 -30.99 -11.68 -8.26
C ALA A 106 -31.10 -12.53 -9.55
N ARG A 107 -30.79 -11.93 -10.71
CA ARG A 107 -30.68 -12.60 -12.02
C ARG A 107 -29.23 -13.05 -12.34
N SER A 108 -28.30 -12.97 -11.38
CA SER A 108 -26.88 -13.32 -11.51
C SER A 108 -26.05 -12.51 -12.53
N PHE A 109 -26.53 -11.33 -12.95
CA PHE A 109 -25.76 -10.40 -13.78
C PHE A 109 -24.65 -9.70 -12.98
N PHE A 110 -24.90 -9.44 -11.70
CA PHE A 110 -23.89 -9.00 -10.73
C PHE A 110 -23.67 -10.11 -9.70
N GLN A 111 -22.42 -10.35 -9.35
CA GLN A 111 -22.00 -11.34 -8.34
C GLN A 111 -21.25 -10.62 -7.23
N GLN A 112 -21.28 -11.13 -6.00
CA GLN A 112 -20.52 -10.58 -4.88
C GLN A 112 -19.03 -10.91 -5.07
N SER A 113 -18.14 -9.96 -4.82
CA SER A 113 -16.69 -10.19 -4.91
C SER A 113 -16.24 -11.24 -3.89
N SER A 114 -15.25 -12.06 -4.26
CA SER A 114 -14.52 -12.95 -3.34
C SER A 114 -13.60 -12.20 -2.38
N ASN A 115 -13.20 -10.98 -2.73
CA ASN A 115 -12.21 -10.17 -2.04
C ASN A 115 -12.85 -9.17 -1.07
N SER A 116 -14.09 -8.74 -1.35
CA SER A 116 -14.87 -7.91 -0.43
C SER A 116 -16.37 -8.19 -0.49
N ILE A 117 -16.97 -8.37 0.68
CA ILE A 117 -18.42 -8.53 0.85
C ILE A 117 -19.24 -7.30 0.44
N SER A 118 -18.63 -6.11 0.34
CA SER A 118 -19.29 -4.86 -0.06
C SER A 118 -19.18 -4.54 -1.55
N ARG A 119 -18.31 -5.24 -2.30
CA ARG A 119 -18.08 -5.02 -3.73
C ARG A 119 -18.74 -6.09 -4.58
N PHE A 120 -19.05 -5.73 -5.82
CA PHE A 120 -19.68 -6.58 -6.80
C PHE A 120 -18.86 -6.61 -8.09
N VAL A 121 -18.93 -7.72 -8.80
CA VAL A 121 -18.26 -7.95 -10.09
C VAL A 121 -19.27 -8.36 -11.15
N MET A 122 -18.93 -8.09 -12.41
CA MET A 122 -19.62 -8.60 -13.58
C MET A 122 -18.71 -9.60 -14.29
N HIS A 123 -19.02 -10.89 -14.14
CA HIS A 123 -18.28 -11.98 -14.78
C HIS A 123 -18.21 -11.80 -16.31
N ASP A 124 -17.04 -12.02 -16.91
CA ASP A 124 -16.72 -11.98 -18.35
C ASP A 124 -17.89 -12.15 -19.32
N LEU A 125 -18.59 -13.29 -19.30
CA LEU A 125 -19.65 -13.59 -20.27
C LEU A 125 -20.86 -12.64 -20.14
N ILE A 126 -21.06 -12.05 -18.96
CA ILE A 126 -22.04 -10.99 -18.71
C ILE A 126 -21.47 -9.62 -19.14
N ASN A 127 -20.16 -9.39 -18.99
CA ASN A 127 -19.48 -8.18 -19.50
C ASN A 127 -19.51 -8.11 -21.04
N ASP A 128 -19.28 -9.24 -21.71
CA ASP A 128 -19.40 -9.39 -23.17
C ASP A 128 -20.86 -9.18 -23.63
N LEU A 129 -21.84 -9.72 -22.88
CA LEU A 129 -23.27 -9.46 -23.09
C LEU A 129 -23.64 -7.97 -22.88
N ALA A 130 -23.02 -7.29 -21.91
CA ALA A 130 -23.21 -5.86 -21.68
C ALA A 130 -22.64 -5.04 -22.84
N GLN A 131 -21.43 -5.39 -23.32
CA GLN A 131 -20.77 -4.71 -24.44
C GLN A 131 -21.52 -4.93 -25.76
N TRP A 132 -22.06 -6.13 -25.99
CA TRP A 132 -22.99 -6.40 -27.10
C TRP A 132 -24.29 -5.58 -26.99
N ALA A 133 -24.86 -5.43 -25.78
CA ALA A 133 -26.05 -4.62 -25.54
C ALA A 133 -25.80 -3.10 -25.67
N ALA A 134 -24.55 -2.67 -25.52
CA ALA A 134 -24.13 -1.28 -25.56
C ALA A 134 -23.97 -0.75 -27.00
N GLY A 135 -23.33 -1.52 -27.88
CA GLY A 135 -23.04 -1.12 -29.27
C GLY A 135 -22.22 0.17 -29.37
N GLU A 136 -22.32 0.90 -30.49
CA GLU A 136 -21.54 2.12 -30.75
C GLU A 136 -21.76 3.30 -29.77
N ILE A 137 -22.79 3.21 -28.91
CA ILE A 137 -23.16 4.30 -27.99
C ILE A 137 -22.16 4.40 -26.82
N TYR A 138 -21.43 3.32 -26.53
CA TYR A 138 -20.47 3.21 -25.44
C TYR A 138 -19.12 2.71 -25.96
N PHE A 139 -18.04 3.27 -25.44
CA PHE A 139 -16.68 2.82 -25.73
C PHE A 139 -15.93 2.64 -24.41
N ARG A 140 -15.38 1.43 -24.21
CA ARG A 140 -14.40 1.14 -23.17
C ARG A 140 -13.05 1.02 -23.87
N MET A 141 -12.15 1.98 -23.64
CA MET A 141 -10.77 1.88 -24.12
C MET A 141 -10.00 0.91 -23.23
N GLU A 142 -9.47 -0.15 -23.82
CA GLU A 142 -8.68 -1.16 -23.12
C GLU A 142 -7.18 -0.81 -23.18
N TYR A 143 -6.38 -1.42 -22.30
CA TYR A 143 -4.97 -1.08 -22.13
C TYR A 143 -4.15 -1.33 -23.41
N THR A 144 -3.43 -0.30 -23.86
CA THR A 144 -2.53 -0.40 -25.03
C THR A 144 -1.09 -0.57 -24.59
N SER A 145 -0.47 -1.69 -24.97
CA SER A 145 0.99 -1.89 -24.85
C SER A 145 1.82 -1.02 -25.80
N GLU A 146 1.15 -0.32 -26.73
CA GLU A 146 1.74 0.65 -27.65
C GLU A 146 1.51 2.08 -27.13
N VAL A 147 2.58 2.72 -26.66
CA VAL A 147 2.56 4.10 -26.15
C VAL A 147 2.06 5.06 -27.23
N ASN A 148 1.12 5.95 -26.88
CA ASN A 148 0.52 6.94 -27.79
C ASN A 148 -0.26 6.38 -29.02
N LYS A 149 -0.77 5.14 -28.97
CA LYS A 149 -1.65 4.62 -30.04
C LYS A 149 -2.92 5.49 -30.18
N GLN A 150 -3.13 6.07 -31.36
CA GLN A 150 -4.35 6.85 -31.67
C GLN A 150 -5.58 5.92 -31.69
N GLN A 151 -6.70 6.40 -31.16
CA GLN A 151 -7.94 5.63 -30.96
C GLN A 151 -9.10 6.26 -31.72
N SER A 152 -9.58 5.59 -32.76
CA SER A 152 -10.73 6.04 -33.54
C SER A 152 -12.05 5.77 -32.81
N PHE A 153 -12.83 6.83 -32.55
CA PHE A 153 -14.13 6.76 -31.89
C PHE A 153 -15.30 6.84 -32.90
N SER A 154 -16.48 6.30 -32.57
CA SER A 154 -17.69 6.46 -33.40
C SER A 154 -18.35 7.83 -33.18
N GLU A 155 -18.90 8.43 -34.24
CA GLU A 155 -19.76 9.63 -34.17
C GLU A 155 -20.97 9.45 -33.25
N ASN A 156 -21.43 8.21 -33.06
CA ASN A 156 -22.55 7.86 -32.19
C ASN A 156 -22.20 7.81 -30.69
N LEU A 157 -20.91 7.92 -30.33
CA LEU A 157 -20.40 7.75 -28.97
C LEU A 157 -21.02 8.77 -27.99
N ARG A 158 -21.52 8.25 -26.86
CA ARG A 158 -22.08 9.05 -25.77
C ARG A 158 -21.42 8.78 -24.43
N HIS A 159 -20.82 7.61 -24.24
CA HIS A 159 -20.23 7.23 -22.97
C HIS A 159 -18.85 6.61 -23.19
N LEU A 160 -17.81 7.34 -22.79
CA LEU A 160 -16.43 6.86 -22.80
C LEU A 160 -16.01 6.48 -21.39
N SER A 161 -15.44 5.29 -21.26
CA SER A 161 -14.58 4.91 -20.15
C SER A 161 -13.25 4.38 -20.66
N TYR A 162 -12.25 4.38 -19.78
CA TYR A 162 -10.92 3.88 -20.08
C TYR A 162 -10.16 3.60 -18.79
N ILE A 163 -9.15 2.73 -18.86
CA ILE A 163 -8.21 2.55 -17.75
C ILE A 163 -7.12 3.64 -17.90
N PRO A 164 -6.87 4.47 -16.85
CA PRO A 164 -5.74 5.41 -16.86
C PRO A 164 -4.41 4.68 -17.01
N GLU A 165 -3.53 5.23 -17.83
CA GLU A 165 -2.13 4.81 -17.87
C GLU A 165 -1.30 5.67 -16.90
N TYR A 166 -0.04 5.31 -16.66
CA TYR A 166 0.83 6.11 -15.76
C TYR A 166 0.96 7.56 -16.23
N CYS A 167 0.90 7.80 -17.55
CA CYS A 167 0.89 9.13 -18.15
C CYS A 167 -0.01 9.16 -19.39
N ASP A 168 -1.19 9.77 -19.29
CA ASP A 168 -2.15 9.90 -20.38
C ASP A 168 -1.90 11.18 -21.19
N GLY A 169 -1.12 11.04 -22.28
CA GLY A 169 -0.74 12.12 -23.20
C GLY A 169 -1.86 12.56 -24.16
N VAL A 170 -1.71 13.76 -24.73
CA VAL A 170 -2.74 14.43 -25.55
C VAL A 170 -3.28 13.58 -26.71
N LYS A 171 -2.42 12.77 -27.34
CA LYS A 171 -2.74 11.89 -28.48
C LYS A 171 -3.81 10.85 -28.18
N ARG A 172 -3.93 10.37 -26.93
CA ARG A 172 -4.90 9.35 -26.50
C ARG A 172 -6.37 9.81 -26.66
N PHE A 173 -6.61 11.12 -26.66
CA PHE A 173 -7.94 11.71 -26.73
C PHE A 173 -8.09 12.72 -27.88
N GLU A 174 -7.19 12.74 -28.86
CA GLU A 174 -7.19 13.75 -29.94
C GLU A 174 -8.49 13.71 -30.75
N ASP A 175 -8.92 12.52 -31.17
CA ASP A 175 -10.15 12.29 -31.94
C ASP A 175 -11.43 12.46 -31.09
N LEU A 176 -11.32 12.59 -29.75
CA LEU A 176 -12.47 12.70 -28.85
C LEU A 176 -13.07 14.12 -28.85
N TYR A 177 -12.26 15.14 -29.15
CA TYR A 177 -12.66 16.55 -28.95
C TYR A 177 -13.78 17.00 -29.91
N ASP A 178 -13.97 16.31 -31.03
CA ASP A 178 -15.06 16.57 -31.98
C ASP A 178 -16.40 15.91 -31.59
N ILE A 179 -16.40 15.01 -30.60
CA ILE A 179 -17.59 14.25 -30.17
C ILE A 179 -18.44 15.08 -29.21
N GLN A 180 -19.06 16.13 -29.75
CA GLN A 180 -19.94 17.08 -29.05
C GLN A 180 -21.16 16.43 -28.37
N HIS A 181 -21.37 15.13 -28.52
CA HIS A 181 -22.50 14.37 -28.00
C HIS A 181 -22.14 13.46 -26.80
N LEU A 182 -20.87 13.48 -26.37
CA LEU A 182 -20.39 12.79 -25.17
C LEU A 182 -21.12 13.27 -23.90
N ARG A 183 -21.44 12.30 -23.04
CA ARG A 183 -22.19 12.43 -21.77
C ARG A 183 -21.44 11.86 -20.57
N THR A 184 -20.59 10.84 -20.79
CA THR A 184 -19.70 10.28 -19.77
C THR A 184 -18.26 10.33 -20.25
N PHE A 185 -17.37 10.83 -19.40
CA PHE A 185 -15.92 10.66 -19.48
C PHE A 185 -15.45 10.10 -18.13
N LEU A 186 -15.06 8.83 -18.12
CA LEU A 186 -14.82 8.07 -16.89
C LEU A 186 -13.49 7.28 -16.95
N PRO A 187 -12.37 7.84 -16.45
CA PRO A 187 -11.26 7.03 -15.98
C PRO A 187 -11.75 6.01 -14.93
N VAL A 188 -11.39 4.73 -15.14
CA VAL A 188 -11.70 3.60 -14.26
C VAL A 188 -10.39 3.01 -13.75
N THR A 189 -10.00 3.38 -12.54
CA THR A 189 -8.79 2.85 -11.86
C THR A 189 -9.03 1.44 -11.35
N LEU A 190 -8.20 0.49 -11.75
CA LEU A 190 -8.20 -0.86 -11.17
C LEU A 190 -7.70 -0.83 -9.72
N SER A 191 -8.09 -1.82 -8.91
CA SER A 191 -7.53 -1.97 -7.57
C SER A 191 -6.00 -2.14 -7.64
N ASN A 192 -5.30 -1.48 -6.72
CA ASN A 192 -3.83 -1.39 -6.64
C ASN A 192 -3.11 -0.64 -7.79
N SER A 193 -3.81 0.03 -8.72
CA SER A 193 -3.14 0.93 -9.67
C SER A 193 -2.58 2.16 -8.95
N SER A 194 -1.36 2.59 -9.31
CA SER A 194 -0.86 3.91 -8.93
C SER A 194 -1.69 5.03 -9.56
N ARG A 195 -1.61 6.24 -9.00
CA ARG A 195 -2.13 7.43 -9.67
C ARG A 195 -1.34 7.66 -10.96
N GLY A 196 -2.06 7.98 -12.03
CA GLY A 196 -1.47 8.43 -13.29
C GLY A 196 -1.34 9.94 -13.34
N HIS A 197 -0.73 10.42 -14.43
CA HIS A 197 -0.61 11.83 -14.78
C HIS A 197 -1.45 12.08 -16.05
N LEU A 198 -2.03 13.28 -16.18
CA LEU A 198 -2.84 13.67 -17.33
C LEU A 198 -2.29 14.99 -17.88
N ALA A 199 -1.99 15.06 -19.19
CA ALA A 199 -1.48 16.30 -19.79
C ALA A 199 -2.46 17.46 -19.57
N TYR A 200 -2.04 18.50 -18.85
CA TYR A 200 -2.94 19.56 -18.38
C TYR A 200 -3.70 20.27 -19.52
N SER A 201 -3.10 20.34 -20.72
CA SER A 201 -3.73 20.86 -21.94
C SER A 201 -4.96 20.06 -22.44
N ILE A 202 -5.24 18.88 -21.88
CA ILE A 202 -6.45 18.08 -22.18
C ILE A 202 -7.69 18.70 -21.51
N LEU A 203 -7.60 19.20 -20.26
CA LEU A 203 -8.78 19.66 -19.50
C LEU A 203 -9.54 20.80 -20.20
N PRO A 204 -8.90 21.87 -20.71
CA PRO A 204 -9.60 22.94 -21.43
C PRO A 204 -10.17 22.51 -22.79
N LYS A 205 -9.77 21.35 -23.32
CA LYS A 205 -10.37 20.74 -24.52
C LYS A 205 -11.62 19.94 -24.13
N LEU A 206 -11.54 19.07 -23.11
CA LEU A 206 -12.68 18.28 -22.62
C LEU A 206 -13.83 19.16 -22.11
N PHE A 207 -13.56 20.31 -21.48
CA PHE A 207 -14.62 21.21 -20.99
C PHE A 207 -15.42 21.90 -22.11
N LYS A 208 -15.01 21.77 -23.38
CA LYS A 208 -15.84 22.17 -24.54
C LYS A 208 -16.98 21.20 -24.84
N LEU A 209 -16.93 19.98 -24.29
CA LEU A 209 -17.94 18.92 -24.49
C LEU A 209 -19.17 19.18 -23.59
N GLN A 210 -19.90 20.27 -23.89
CA GLN A 210 -20.97 20.83 -23.04
C GLN A 210 -22.10 19.85 -22.67
N ARG A 211 -22.25 18.72 -23.39
CA ARG A 211 -23.26 17.69 -23.11
C ARG A 211 -22.86 16.66 -22.03
N LEU A 212 -21.65 16.78 -21.46
CA LEU A 212 -21.20 15.96 -20.33
C LEU A 212 -22.19 16.02 -19.15
N ARG A 213 -22.46 14.84 -18.58
CA ARG A 213 -23.32 14.60 -17.41
C ARG A 213 -22.55 13.93 -16.27
N ALA A 214 -21.64 13.01 -16.59
CA ALA A 214 -20.73 12.40 -15.64
C ALA A 214 -19.28 12.65 -16.10
N PHE A 215 -18.47 13.24 -15.22
CA PHE A 215 -17.07 13.52 -15.47
C PHE A 215 -16.23 13.09 -14.26
N SER A 216 -15.13 12.40 -14.50
CA SER A 216 -14.20 11.94 -13.47
C SER A 216 -12.76 12.29 -13.83
N LEU A 217 -11.98 12.65 -12.82
CA LEU A 217 -10.51 12.69 -12.83
C LEU A 217 -9.94 11.81 -11.71
N ARG A 218 -10.74 10.87 -11.18
CA ARG A 218 -10.29 9.87 -10.20
C ARG A 218 -9.07 9.13 -10.75
N GLY A 219 -8.03 9.04 -9.94
CA GLY A 219 -6.77 8.39 -10.31
C GLY A 219 -5.67 9.30 -10.85
N TYR A 220 -5.89 10.63 -10.96
CA TYR A 220 -4.88 11.54 -11.51
C TYR A 220 -4.23 12.49 -10.49
N HIS A 221 -2.96 12.81 -10.72
CA HIS A 221 -2.22 13.91 -10.07
C HIS A 221 -2.69 15.31 -10.54
N ILE A 222 -3.95 15.66 -10.26
CA ILE A 222 -4.53 16.99 -10.54
C ILE A 222 -4.38 17.91 -9.33
N PHE A 223 -3.69 19.05 -9.49
CA PHE A 223 -3.47 20.04 -8.41
C PHE A 223 -4.47 21.21 -8.43
N GLU A 224 -5.03 21.50 -9.59
CA GLU A 224 -5.91 22.64 -9.88
C GLU A 224 -6.88 22.26 -11.01
N LEU A 225 -8.04 22.91 -11.07
CA LEU A 225 -9.06 22.65 -12.08
C LEU A 225 -9.37 23.96 -12.83
N PRO A 226 -9.30 24.02 -14.17
CA PRO A 226 -9.59 25.24 -14.92
C PRO A 226 -11.00 25.79 -14.66
N ASP A 227 -11.13 27.12 -14.57
CA ASP A 227 -12.41 27.81 -14.34
C ASP A 227 -13.50 27.46 -15.38
N SER A 228 -13.13 27.01 -16.58
CA SER A 228 -14.07 26.55 -17.61
C SER A 228 -14.82 25.26 -17.26
N ILE A 229 -14.54 24.60 -16.13
CA ILE A 229 -15.41 23.52 -15.59
C ILE A 229 -16.86 24.00 -15.42
N GLY A 230 -17.06 25.27 -15.05
CA GLY A 230 -18.39 25.88 -14.86
C GLY A 230 -19.21 26.06 -16.14
N ASP A 231 -18.63 25.79 -17.32
CA ASP A 231 -19.37 25.79 -18.59
C ASP A 231 -20.09 24.45 -18.87
N LEU A 232 -19.78 23.38 -18.11
CA LEU A 232 -20.46 22.08 -18.18
C LEU A 232 -21.82 22.09 -17.47
N ARG A 233 -22.74 22.95 -17.90
CA ARG A 233 -24.04 23.23 -17.23
C ARG A 233 -24.98 22.02 -17.10
N TYR A 234 -24.72 20.94 -17.83
CA TYR A 234 -25.48 19.67 -17.76
C TYR A 234 -24.85 18.62 -16.84
N LEU A 235 -23.71 18.92 -16.21
CA LEU A 235 -23.01 18.00 -15.32
C LEU A 235 -23.86 17.68 -14.08
N ARG A 236 -24.09 16.39 -13.85
CA ARG A 236 -24.76 15.82 -12.68
C ARG A 236 -23.79 15.09 -11.73
N TYR A 237 -22.64 14.64 -12.20
CA TYR A 237 -21.64 13.91 -11.40
C TYR A 237 -20.24 14.44 -11.71
N LEU A 238 -19.53 14.86 -10.67
CA LEU A 238 -18.13 15.28 -10.72
C LEU A 238 -17.34 14.47 -9.68
N ASN A 239 -16.40 13.65 -10.15
CA ASN A 239 -15.52 12.86 -9.29
C ASN A 239 -14.07 13.33 -9.42
N LEU A 240 -13.53 13.86 -8.33
CA LEU A 240 -12.14 14.26 -8.17
C LEU A 240 -11.47 13.47 -7.03
N SER A 241 -12.08 12.37 -6.57
CA SER A 241 -11.57 11.57 -5.46
C SER A 241 -10.17 11.04 -5.75
N GLY A 242 -9.30 11.11 -4.75
CA GLY A 242 -7.90 10.72 -4.83
C GLY A 242 -7.03 11.65 -5.67
N THR A 243 -7.50 12.85 -6.05
CA THR A 243 -6.65 13.88 -6.69
C THR A 243 -5.91 14.72 -5.64
N GLU A 244 -4.94 15.53 -6.08
CA GLU A 244 -4.14 16.40 -5.22
C GLU A 244 -4.62 17.86 -5.22
N ILE A 245 -5.91 18.06 -5.54
CA ILE A 245 -6.50 19.37 -5.82
C ILE A 245 -6.47 20.27 -4.59
N ARG A 246 -5.99 21.50 -4.74
CA ARG A 246 -5.79 22.45 -3.63
C ARG A 246 -7.05 23.26 -3.30
N THR A 247 -7.83 23.62 -4.31
CA THR A 247 -9.05 24.42 -4.21
C THR A 247 -10.01 24.07 -5.34
N LEU A 248 -11.32 24.05 -5.07
CA LEU A 248 -12.31 24.07 -6.15
C LEU A 248 -12.41 25.49 -6.74
N PRO A 249 -12.42 25.66 -8.07
CA PRO A 249 -12.64 26.98 -8.68
C PRO A 249 -14.06 27.46 -8.40
N GLU A 250 -14.24 28.78 -8.23
CA GLU A 250 -15.54 29.37 -7.89
C GLU A 250 -16.61 29.08 -8.94
N SER A 251 -16.21 28.87 -10.20
CA SER A 251 -17.12 28.50 -11.29
C SER A 251 -17.90 27.19 -11.09
N VAL A 252 -17.49 26.32 -10.15
CA VAL A 252 -18.27 25.16 -9.70
C VAL A 252 -19.65 25.58 -9.18
N ASN A 253 -19.82 26.80 -8.65
CA ASN A 253 -21.11 27.33 -8.21
C ASN A 253 -22.17 27.44 -9.34
N LYS A 254 -21.75 27.37 -10.62
CA LYS A 254 -22.61 27.42 -11.82
C LYS A 254 -23.21 26.07 -12.20
N LEU A 255 -22.78 24.98 -11.55
CA LEU A 255 -23.18 23.61 -11.88
C LEU A 255 -24.53 23.23 -11.24
N TYR A 256 -25.58 24.02 -11.49
CA TYR A 256 -26.91 23.89 -10.85
C TYR A 256 -27.65 22.54 -11.06
N ASN A 257 -27.06 21.60 -11.82
CA ASN A 257 -27.56 20.25 -12.03
C ASN A 257 -26.74 19.16 -11.32
N LEU A 258 -25.68 19.54 -10.58
CA LEU A 258 -24.80 18.61 -9.89
C LEU A 258 -25.55 17.87 -8.76
N HIS A 259 -25.62 16.54 -8.88
CA HIS A 259 -26.22 15.60 -7.93
C HIS A 259 -25.18 15.01 -6.98
N SER A 260 -24.00 14.67 -7.52
CA SER A 260 -22.88 14.11 -6.77
C SER A 260 -21.58 14.88 -7.00
N LEU A 261 -20.91 15.24 -5.91
CA LEU A 261 -19.55 15.77 -5.89
C LEU A 261 -18.69 14.86 -4.99
N LEU A 262 -17.72 14.18 -5.59
CA LEU A 262 -16.82 13.25 -4.90
C LEU A 262 -15.42 13.85 -4.83
N LEU A 263 -14.92 13.95 -3.61
CA LEU A 263 -13.68 14.62 -3.14
C LEU A 263 -12.99 13.75 -2.07
N GLU A 264 -13.23 12.44 -2.12
CA GLU A 264 -12.72 11.45 -1.15
C GLU A 264 -11.20 11.35 -1.31
N ASP A 265 -10.44 11.24 -0.23
CA ASP A 265 -8.96 11.17 -0.26
C ASP A 265 -8.24 12.37 -0.90
N CYS A 266 -8.93 13.52 -1.06
CA CYS A 266 -8.34 14.77 -1.51
C CYS A 266 -7.57 15.47 -0.37
N ASP A 267 -6.49 14.83 0.09
CA ASP A 267 -5.71 15.23 1.28
C ASP A 267 -5.20 16.68 1.26
N ARG A 268 -4.94 17.23 0.06
CA ARG A 268 -4.41 18.59 -0.16
C ARG A 268 -5.50 19.67 -0.36
N LEU A 269 -6.78 19.31 -0.37
CA LEU A 269 -7.87 20.24 -0.59
C LEU A 269 -8.03 21.18 0.61
N LYS A 270 -7.84 22.48 0.38
CA LYS A 270 -7.95 23.53 1.40
C LYS A 270 -9.29 24.24 1.41
N LYS A 271 -9.91 24.47 0.25
CA LYS A 271 -11.17 25.23 0.12
C LYS A 271 -12.11 24.65 -0.93
N LEU A 272 -13.38 24.59 -0.57
CA LEU A 272 -14.51 24.48 -1.50
C LEU A 272 -14.84 25.89 -2.04
N CYS A 273 -15.62 25.99 -3.12
CA CYS A 273 -16.08 27.29 -3.63
C CYS A 273 -17.03 27.97 -2.64
N ALA A 274 -16.93 29.29 -2.51
CA ALA A 274 -17.64 30.08 -1.50
C ALA A 274 -19.16 29.98 -1.62
N ASP A 275 -19.69 30.00 -2.85
CA ASP A 275 -21.11 29.96 -3.16
C ASP A 275 -21.69 28.54 -3.31
N MET A 276 -21.04 27.51 -2.75
CA MET A 276 -21.48 26.11 -2.89
C MET A 276 -22.93 25.87 -2.43
N GLY A 277 -23.46 26.69 -1.52
CA GLY A 277 -24.87 26.66 -1.10
C GLY A 277 -25.90 26.94 -2.22
N ASN A 278 -25.46 27.35 -3.42
CA ASN A 278 -26.32 27.48 -4.61
C ASN A 278 -26.60 26.14 -5.33
N LEU A 279 -25.87 25.07 -5.00
CA LEU A 279 -26.01 23.75 -5.64
C LEU A 279 -27.19 22.94 -5.09
N ALA A 280 -28.40 23.51 -5.08
CA ALA A 280 -29.58 22.95 -4.39
C ALA A 280 -30.03 21.52 -4.81
N LYS A 281 -29.49 20.98 -5.91
CA LYS A 281 -29.71 19.59 -6.36
C LYS A 281 -28.63 18.60 -5.88
N LEU A 282 -27.64 19.05 -5.12
CA LEU A 282 -26.57 18.19 -4.61
C LEU A 282 -27.12 17.29 -3.51
N HIS A 283 -27.10 15.98 -3.75
CA HIS A 283 -27.50 14.94 -2.80
C HIS A 283 -26.28 14.31 -2.11
N HIS A 284 -25.10 14.31 -2.73
CA HIS A 284 -23.89 13.74 -2.13
C HIS A 284 -22.69 14.68 -2.26
N LEU A 285 -22.12 15.08 -1.12
CA LEU A 285 -20.81 15.70 -0.99
C LEU A 285 -19.89 14.71 -0.25
N LYS A 286 -19.33 13.76 -1.00
CA LYS A 286 -18.42 12.76 -0.44
C LYS A 286 -17.03 13.38 -0.31
N ASN A 287 -16.67 13.89 0.87
CA ASN A 287 -15.42 14.59 1.15
C ASN A 287 -14.63 13.97 2.32
N SER A 288 -14.67 12.64 2.44
CA SER A 288 -13.85 11.87 3.39
C SER A 288 -12.34 12.13 3.17
N ASN A 289 -11.54 12.01 4.23
CA ASN A 289 -10.08 12.15 4.18
C ASN A 289 -9.53 13.49 3.63
N THR A 290 -10.32 14.56 3.67
CA THR A 290 -9.92 15.92 3.27
C THR A 290 -9.13 16.66 4.36
N LYS A 291 -7.98 16.12 4.78
CA LYS A 291 -7.23 16.57 5.97
C LYS A 291 -6.82 18.06 5.94
N SER A 292 -6.55 18.64 4.77
CA SER A 292 -6.16 20.06 4.64
C SER A 292 -7.31 21.07 4.64
N LEU A 293 -8.58 20.62 4.63
CA LEU A 293 -9.74 21.50 4.42
C LEU A 293 -9.84 22.54 5.54
N GLU A 294 -9.88 23.83 5.19
CA GLU A 294 -9.75 24.93 6.13
C GLU A 294 -11.05 25.15 6.93
N GLU A 295 -12.19 25.25 6.24
CA GLU A 295 -13.55 25.38 6.81
C GLU A 295 -14.61 25.03 5.74
N MET A 296 -15.87 24.80 6.17
CA MET A 296 -17.00 24.68 5.22
C MET A 296 -17.38 26.03 4.61
N PRO A 297 -17.87 26.07 3.35
CA PRO A 297 -18.39 27.29 2.73
C PRO A 297 -19.69 27.74 3.40
N ILE A 298 -19.92 29.05 3.41
CA ILE A 298 -21.06 29.69 4.09
C ILE A 298 -22.38 29.31 3.41
N GLY A 299 -23.38 28.91 4.18
CA GLY A 299 -24.69 28.54 3.65
C GLY A 299 -24.76 27.10 3.09
N ILE A 300 -23.83 26.22 3.46
CA ILE A 300 -23.90 24.78 3.15
C ILE A 300 -25.22 24.14 3.65
N GLY A 301 -25.81 24.65 4.73
CA GLY A 301 -27.11 24.25 5.26
C GLY A 301 -28.30 24.53 4.33
N ARG A 302 -28.10 25.30 3.25
CA ARG A 302 -29.12 25.49 2.19
C ARG A 302 -29.31 24.24 1.31
N LEU A 303 -28.37 23.29 1.35
CA LEU A 303 -28.42 22.05 0.59
C LEU A 303 -29.35 21.01 1.26
N THR A 304 -30.64 21.34 1.41
CA THR A 304 -31.62 20.49 2.12
C THR A 304 -31.86 19.11 1.48
N SER A 305 -31.48 18.95 0.21
CA SER A 305 -31.44 17.70 -0.55
C SER A 305 -30.28 16.77 -0.17
N LEU A 306 -29.31 17.24 0.63
CA LEU A 306 -28.05 16.53 0.90
C LEU A 306 -28.29 15.30 1.80
N GLN A 307 -28.03 14.12 1.23
CA GLN A 307 -28.11 12.81 1.84
C GLN A 307 -26.76 12.33 2.41
N THR A 308 -25.64 12.74 1.81
CA THR A 308 -24.30 12.32 2.25
C THR A 308 -23.36 13.52 2.40
N LEU A 309 -22.75 13.65 3.58
CA LEU A 309 -21.70 14.63 3.89
C LEU A 309 -20.67 14.00 4.84
N CYS A 310 -19.51 13.61 4.32
CA CYS A 310 -18.55 12.80 5.07
C CYS A 310 -17.71 13.60 6.07
N ASN A 311 -17.42 14.87 5.79
CA ASN A 311 -16.60 15.74 6.63
C ASN A 311 -17.19 17.17 6.70
N PHE A 312 -17.54 17.62 7.90
CA PHE A 312 -17.90 19.00 8.21
C PHE A 312 -16.75 19.64 9.00
N VAL A 313 -16.14 20.69 8.44
CA VAL A 313 -15.05 21.43 9.09
C VAL A 313 -15.57 22.75 9.65
N VAL A 314 -15.59 22.88 10.98
CA VAL A 314 -16.07 24.10 11.66
C VAL A 314 -15.11 25.26 11.39
N GLY A 315 -15.62 26.35 10.83
CA GLY A 315 -14.83 27.54 10.55
C GLY A 315 -14.55 28.42 11.77
N LYS A 316 -13.62 29.37 11.60
CA LYS A 316 -13.30 30.35 12.66
C LYS A 316 -14.23 31.56 12.68
N GLY A 317 -14.93 31.80 11.57
CA GLY A 317 -15.96 32.83 11.44
C GLY A 317 -17.37 32.30 11.70
N SER A 318 -18.28 33.19 12.07
CA SER A 318 -19.69 32.85 12.39
C SER A 318 -20.54 32.37 11.20
N GLY A 319 -20.00 32.36 9.98
CA GLY A 319 -20.68 31.88 8.77
C GLY A 319 -20.58 30.38 8.50
N SER A 320 -19.70 29.66 9.22
CA SER A 320 -19.39 28.24 9.00
C SER A 320 -19.49 27.42 10.29
N GLY A 321 -20.46 27.79 11.14
CA GLY A 321 -20.78 27.15 12.41
C GLY A 321 -21.69 25.92 12.28
N LEU A 322 -21.84 25.20 13.38
CA LEU A 322 -22.58 23.94 13.46
C LEU A 322 -24.09 24.08 13.20
N ARG A 323 -24.67 25.28 13.36
CA ARG A 323 -26.06 25.57 12.98
C ARG A 323 -26.40 25.27 11.51
N GLU A 324 -25.41 25.26 10.62
CA GLU A 324 -25.59 24.88 9.21
C GLU A 324 -26.04 23.40 9.07
N LEU A 325 -25.69 22.51 10.02
CA LEU A 325 -26.14 21.12 10.04
C LEU A 325 -27.64 20.97 10.35
N LYS A 326 -28.32 22.01 10.85
CA LYS A 326 -29.72 21.93 11.31
C LYS A 326 -30.69 21.45 10.24
N LEU A 327 -30.57 22.01 9.03
CA LEU A 327 -31.49 21.74 7.92
C LEU A 327 -31.10 20.48 7.12
N LEU A 328 -29.94 19.89 7.39
CA LEU A 328 -29.43 18.69 6.72
C LEU A 328 -29.98 17.43 7.40
N THR A 329 -31.31 17.29 7.42
CA THR A 329 -32.03 16.24 8.16
C THR A 329 -31.99 14.87 7.48
N HIS A 330 -31.66 14.80 6.19
CA HIS A 330 -31.60 13.57 5.41
C HIS A 330 -30.27 12.81 5.50
N LEU A 331 -29.25 13.39 6.17
CA LEU A 331 -27.91 12.83 6.25
C LEU A 331 -27.88 11.40 6.80
N HIS A 332 -27.20 10.50 6.07
CA HIS A 332 -27.04 9.08 6.41
C HIS A 332 -25.59 8.60 6.29
N GLY A 333 -25.29 7.46 6.92
CA GLY A 333 -23.95 6.88 6.92
C GLY A 333 -22.99 7.62 7.86
N THR A 334 -21.82 7.99 7.35
CA THR A 334 -20.69 8.56 8.11
C THR A 334 -20.69 10.09 8.11
N LEU A 335 -20.55 10.69 9.30
CA LEU A 335 -20.29 12.12 9.47
C LEU A 335 -19.09 12.34 10.41
N ASN A 336 -18.02 12.92 9.88
CA ASN A 336 -16.94 13.50 10.68
C ASN A 336 -17.19 14.99 10.90
N ILE A 337 -17.12 15.46 12.14
CA ILE A 337 -17.17 16.89 12.49
C ILE A 337 -15.83 17.27 13.09
N SER A 338 -15.10 18.17 12.42
CA SER A 338 -13.71 18.51 12.76
C SER A 338 -13.48 19.99 13.04
N LYS A 339 -12.42 20.27 13.79
CA LYS A 339 -12.04 21.59 14.33
C LYS A 339 -13.04 22.16 15.34
N LEU A 340 -13.59 21.27 16.17
CA LEU A 340 -14.59 21.61 17.20
C LEU A 340 -14.07 22.62 18.25
N GLU A 341 -12.76 22.84 18.37
CA GLU A 341 -12.18 23.92 19.18
C GLU A 341 -12.59 25.34 18.72
N ASN A 342 -13.05 25.48 17.48
CA ASN A 342 -13.57 26.76 16.95
C ASN A 342 -14.97 27.10 17.48
N VAL A 343 -15.72 26.14 18.04
CA VAL A 343 -17.07 26.37 18.59
C VAL A 343 -16.98 27.14 19.90
N LYS A 344 -17.43 28.41 19.91
CA LYS A 344 -17.47 29.27 21.11
C LYS A 344 -18.87 29.50 21.67
N ASP A 345 -19.90 29.24 20.87
CA ASP A 345 -21.32 29.32 21.26
C ASP A 345 -21.86 27.89 21.46
N VAL A 346 -22.18 27.52 22.70
CA VAL A 346 -22.79 26.22 23.02
C VAL A 346 -24.18 26.07 22.37
N GLY A 347 -24.86 27.19 22.09
CA GLY A 347 -26.10 27.21 21.30
C GLY A 347 -25.90 26.76 19.85
N ASP A 348 -24.75 27.06 19.24
CA ASP A 348 -24.40 26.63 17.88
C ASP A 348 -24.29 25.10 17.79
N ALA A 349 -23.68 24.46 18.80
CA ALA A 349 -23.61 23.01 18.91
C ALA A 349 -24.99 22.36 19.10
N LYS A 350 -25.87 22.98 19.89
CA LYS A 350 -27.26 22.52 20.08
C LYS A 350 -28.10 22.61 18.81
N GLU A 351 -27.91 23.67 18.01
CA GLU A 351 -28.59 23.86 16.73
C GLU A 351 -28.19 22.82 15.67
N ALA A 352 -27.08 22.08 15.87
CA ALA A 352 -26.65 21.00 14.98
C ALA A 352 -27.63 19.81 14.90
N GLN A 353 -28.42 19.56 15.96
CA GLN A 353 -29.46 18.52 16.04
C GLN A 353 -29.00 17.15 15.50
N LEU A 354 -27.98 16.56 16.15
CA LEU A 354 -27.45 15.24 15.79
C LEU A 354 -28.36 14.09 16.28
N ASP A 355 -29.09 14.32 17.37
CA ASP A 355 -30.17 13.49 17.88
C ASP A 355 -31.29 13.28 16.84
N GLY A 356 -31.60 14.31 16.05
CA GLY A 356 -32.58 14.22 14.95
C GLY A 356 -32.11 13.42 13.72
N LYS A 357 -30.80 13.17 13.56
CA LYS A 357 -30.20 12.58 12.35
C LYS A 357 -30.18 11.05 12.38
N LYS A 358 -31.38 10.47 12.52
CA LYS A 358 -31.66 9.03 12.70
C LYS A 358 -31.07 8.05 11.67
N ASN A 359 -30.58 8.54 10.53
CA ASN A 359 -30.00 7.71 9.47
C ASN A 359 -28.46 7.64 9.53
N LEU A 360 -27.80 8.44 10.38
CA LEU A 360 -26.36 8.34 10.63
C LEU A 360 -26.03 7.04 11.35
N ARG A 361 -24.93 6.41 10.93
CA ARG A 361 -24.41 5.15 11.49
C ARG A 361 -23.03 5.32 12.10
N GLU A 362 -22.24 6.26 11.61
CA GLU A 362 -20.88 6.52 12.09
C GLU A 362 -20.72 8.01 12.38
N LEU A 363 -20.23 8.36 13.57
CA LEU A 363 -19.98 9.75 13.97
C LEU A 363 -18.56 9.89 14.52
N LEU A 364 -17.81 10.82 13.95
CA LEU A 364 -16.47 11.17 14.41
C LEU A 364 -16.47 12.63 14.88
N LEU A 365 -16.04 12.90 16.11
CA LEU A 365 -15.94 14.25 16.68
C LEU A 365 -14.46 14.57 16.95
N ARG A 366 -13.90 15.54 16.22
CA ARG A 366 -12.45 15.81 16.20
C ARG A 366 -12.09 17.25 16.54
N TRP A 367 -11.28 17.41 17.59
CA TRP A 367 -10.60 18.65 17.98
C TRP A 367 -9.14 18.61 17.53
N THR A 368 -8.57 19.75 17.19
CA THR A 368 -7.14 19.85 16.81
C THR A 368 -6.24 19.70 18.04
N LEU A 369 -5.22 18.84 17.95
CA LEU A 369 -4.21 18.63 19.00
C LEU A 369 -3.42 19.92 19.24
N SER A 370 -3.30 20.38 20.49
CA SER A 370 -2.38 21.50 20.82
C SER A 370 -0.97 20.95 20.91
N THR A 371 -0.14 21.30 19.93
CA THR A 371 1.27 20.91 19.84
C THR A 371 2.21 21.89 20.55
N ASP A 372 1.67 23.00 21.05
CA ASP A 372 2.40 24.21 21.43
C ASP A 372 2.09 24.74 22.84
N GLY A 373 1.05 24.20 23.49
CA GLY A 373 0.59 24.65 24.82
C GLY A 373 0.05 26.09 24.85
N SER A 374 -0.09 26.76 23.70
CA SER A 374 -0.49 28.18 23.62
C SER A 374 -2.00 28.39 23.47
N SER A 375 -2.72 27.34 23.07
CA SER A 375 -4.13 27.44 22.70
C SER A 375 -5.02 27.75 23.91
N SER A 376 -5.82 28.82 23.81
CA SER A 376 -6.88 29.15 24.77
C SER A 376 -8.10 28.21 24.62
N ARG A 377 -7.88 26.91 24.87
CA ARG A 377 -8.92 25.88 24.85
C ARG A 377 -9.63 25.85 26.20
N GLU A 378 -10.89 26.25 26.19
CA GLU A 378 -11.72 26.35 27.38
C GLU A 378 -12.40 25.00 27.65
N ALA A 379 -11.77 24.17 28.49
CA ALA A 379 -12.18 22.78 28.74
C ALA A 379 -13.65 22.62 29.17
N GLU A 380 -14.24 23.61 29.85
CA GLU A 380 -15.67 23.61 30.20
C GLU A 380 -16.58 23.92 29.01
N ILE A 381 -16.18 24.82 28.09
CA ILE A 381 -16.91 25.06 26.83
C ILE A 381 -16.87 23.81 25.97
N GLU A 382 -15.72 23.15 25.83
CA GLU A 382 -15.63 21.91 25.05
C GLU A 382 -16.49 20.78 25.63
N LYS A 383 -16.53 20.67 26.96
CA LYS A 383 -17.41 19.73 27.67
C LYS A 383 -18.89 20.04 27.43
N ASP A 384 -19.28 21.31 27.44
CA ASP A 384 -20.68 21.71 27.20
C ASP A 384 -21.08 21.65 25.72
N VAL A 385 -20.15 21.88 24.79
CA VAL A 385 -20.32 21.58 23.35
C VAL A 385 -20.52 20.07 23.15
N LEU A 386 -19.68 19.21 23.73
CA LEU A 386 -19.83 17.75 23.63
C LEU A 386 -21.12 17.26 24.31
N ASN A 387 -21.58 17.89 25.39
CA ASN A 387 -22.89 17.63 26.00
C ASN A 387 -24.05 17.90 25.02
N MET A 388 -23.97 18.96 24.20
CA MET A 388 -25.02 19.30 23.21
C MET A 388 -24.98 18.43 21.95
N LEU A 389 -23.87 17.72 21.67
CA LEU A 389 -23.68 16.88 20.49
C LEU A 389 -24.09 15.41 20.70
N LYS A 390 -25.12 15.10 21.53
CA LYS A 390 -25.63 13.72 21.67
C LYS A 390 -26.11 13.21 20.29
N PRO A 391 -25.62 12.05 19.80
CA PRO A 391 -26.13 11.42 18.59
C PRO A 391 -27.44 10.64 18.82
N HIS A 392 -28.13 10.28 17.74
CA HIS A 392 -29.24 9.34 17.77
C HIS A 392 -28.78 7.92 18.17
N GLU A 393 -29.62 7.19 18.90
CA GLU A 393 -29.41 5.82 19.39
C GLU A 393 -29.29 4.72 18.29
N ASN A 394 -29.31 5.12 17.01
CA ASN A 394 -29.15 4.24 15.84
C ASN A 394 -27.67 4.10 15.41
N LEU A 395 -26.76 4.75 16.14
CA LEU A 395 -25.34 4.82 15.82
C LEU A 395 -24.66 3.46 16.04
N GLU A 396 -23.83 3.05 15.08
CA GLU A 396 -23.11 1.78 15.03
C GLU A 396 -21.61 1.97 15.32
N GLN A 397 -21.04 3.15 15.05
CA GLN A 397 -19.64 3.49 15.36
C GLN A 397 -19.51 4.93 15.88
N PHE A 398 -18.68 5.14 16.91
CA PHE A 398 -18.37 6.47 17.44
C PHE A 398 -16.86 6.62 17.70
N CYS A 399 -16.26 7.73 17.24
CA CYS A 399 -14.86 8.06 17.47
C CYS A 399 -14.74 9.50 18.00
N ILE A 400 -13.97 9.71 19.07
CA ILE A 400 -13.66 11.05 19.60
C ILE A 400 -12.15 11.28 19.69
N SER A 401 -11.69 12.38 19.09
CA SER A 401 -10.26 12.68 18.92
C SER A 401 -9.90 14.07 19.42
N GLY A 402 -8.83 14.17 20.22
CA GLY A 402 -8.23 15.43 20.64
C GLY A 402 -9.02 16.27 21.65
N TYR A 403 -10.09 15.72 22.24
CA TYR A 403 -11.00 16.42 23.16
C TYR A 403 -10.29 16.87 24.45
N GLY A 404 -10.48 18.14 24.84
CA GLY A 404 -9.76 18.81 25.93
C GLY A 404 -10.54 18.96 27.23
N GLY A 405 -11.81 18.52 27.27
CA GLY A 405 -12.60 18.48 28.50
C GLY A 405 -12.09 17.41 29.48
N THR A 406 -12.36 17.59 30.77
CA THR A 406 -11.83 16.69 31.83
C THR A 406 -12.64 15.41 32.04
N LYS A 407 -13.88 15.37 31.51
CA LYS A 407 -14.87 14.30 31.67
C LYS A 407 -15.74 14.16 30.43
N TYR A 408 -16.34 12.99 30.24
CA TYR A 408 -17.34 12.74 29.20
C TYR A 408 -18.77 13.04 29.69
N PRO A 409 -19.71 13.37 28.78
CA PRO A 409 -21.15 13.39 29.07
C PRO A 409 -21.66 12.05 29.63
N THR A 410 -22.74 12.11 30.39
CA THR A 410 -23.40 10.90 30.95
C THR A 410 -23.92 9.94 29.89
N TRP A 411 -24.21 10.42 28.67
CA TRP A 411 -24.74 9.58 27.60
C TRP A 411 -23.72 8.61 26.97
N PHE A 412 -22.42 8.75 27.23
CA PHE A 412 -21.38 7.89 26.62
C PHE A 412 -21.44 6.41 27.03
N GLY A 413 -22.02 6.10 28.19
CA GLY A 413 -22.22 4.73 28.69
C GLY A 413 -23.70 4.33 28.75
N ASP A 414 -24.58 5.07 28.08
CA ASP A 414 -26.03 4.87 28.13
C ASP A 414 -26.43 3.65 27.29
N SER A 415 -27.14 2.71 27.92
CA SER A 415 -27.54 1.44 27.30
C SER A 415 -28.58 1.59 26.18
N SER A 416 -29.15 2.79 25.99
CA SER A 416 -29.94 3.16 24.81
C SER A 416 -29.14 3.07 23.50
N PHE A 417 -27.79 3.21 23.53
CA PHE A 417 -26.89 2.98 22.38
C PHE A 417 -26.71 1.49 22.07
N SER A 418 -27.83 0.79 21.94
CA SER A 418 -27.95 -0.66 21.72
C SER A 418 -27.39 -1.15 20.39
N ASN A 419 -27.17 -0.24 19.42
CA ASN A 419 -26.59 -0.53 18.11
C ASN A 419 -25.06 -0.32 18.05
N LEU A 420 -24.44 0.27 19.09
CA LEU A 420 -23.04 0.70 19.05
C LEU A 420 -22.08 -0.49 19.09
N VAL A 421 -21.34 -0.71 18.01
CA VAL A 421 -20.41 -1.83 17.77
C VAL A 421 -18.95 -1.42 17.99
N THR A 422 -18.57 -0.22 17.55
CA THR A 422 -17.19 0.30 17.62
C THR A 422 -17.15 1.60 18.40
N LEU A 423 -16.23 1.71 19.36
CA LEU A 423 -15.99 2.93 20.13
C LEU A 423 -14.50 3.23 20.25
N GLU A 424 -14.11 4.44 19.85
CA GLU A 424 -12.71 4.87 19.81
C GLU A 424 -12.48 6.19 20.54
N PHE A 425 -11.42 6.23 21.34
CA PHE A 425 -10.91 7.42 22.01
C PHE A 425 -9.46 7.66 21.55
N GLU A 426 -9.19 8.83 20.97
CA GLU A 426 -7.86 9.24 20.49
C GLU A 426 -7.41 10.54 21.17
N ASN A 427 -6.19 10.58 21.72
CA ASN A 427 -5.49 11.81 22.15
C ASN A 427 -6.32 12.73 23.08
N CYS A 428 -7.16 12.14 23.93
CA CYS A 428 -8.03 12.85 24.89
C CYS A 428 -7.29 13.08 26.22
N ASP A 429 -6.09 13.64 26.17
CA ASP A 429 -5.13 13.67 27.28
C ASP A 429 -5.62 14.37 28.57
N MET A 430 -6.61 15.25 28.47
CA MET A 430 -7.14 15.99 29.61
C MET A 430 -8.16 15.18 30.44
N CYS A 431 -8.70 14.10 29.89
CA CYS A 431 -9.65 13.22 30.58
C CYS A 431 -8.95 12.41 31.69
N THR A 432 -9.50 12.45 32.91
CA THR A 432 -8.93 11.71 34.06
C THR A 432 -9.53 10.33 34.27
N ALA A 433 -10.59 9.98 33.56
CA ALA A 433 -11.29 8.69 33.62
C ALA A 433 -12.02 8.40 32.29
N LEU A 434 -12.24 7.12 32.00
CA LEU A 434 -13.14 6.66 30.93
C LEU A 434 -14.62 6.69 31.39
N PRO A 435 -15.59 6.74 30.45
CA PRO A 435 -16.99 6.53 30.78
C PRO A 435 -17.33 5.04 30.95
N SER A 436 -18.53 4.76 31.46
CA SER A 436 -19.10 3.43 31.73
C SER A 436 -19.42 2.62 30.46
N VAL A 437 -18.43 2.36 29.61
CA VAL A 437 -18.64 1.74 28.29
C VAL A 437 -18.88 0.23 28.35
N GLY A 438 -18.53 -0.43 29.47
CA GLY A 438 -18.73 -1.88 29.65
C GLY A 438 -20.19 -2.36 29.67
N GLN A 439 -21.16 -1.46 29.88
CA GLN A 439 -22.60 -1.79 29.86
C GLN A 439 -23.26 -1.60 28.47
N LEU A 440 -22.50 -1.23 27.44
CA LEU A 440 -22.98 -1.18 26.05
C LEU A 440 -23.18 -2.61 25.49
N PRO A 441 -24.39 -3.01 25.07
CA PRO A 441 -24.72 -4.42 24.85
C PRO A 441 -24.14 -5.04 23.57
N SER A 442 -23.85 -4.21 22.56
CA SER A 442 -23.40 -4.65 21.22
C SER A 442 -21.93 -4.33 20.93
N LEU A 443 -21.22 -3.72 21.88
CA LEU A 443 -19.84 -3.25 21.69
C LEU A 443 -18.89 -4.43 21.44
N LYS A 444 -18.24 -4.43 20.27
CA LYS A 444 -17.26 -5.43 19.82
C LYS A 444 -15.83 -4.91 19.83
N HIS A 445 -15.61 -3.66 19.44
CA HIS A 445 -14.27 -3.11 19.26
C HIS A 445 -14.13 -1.83 20.08
N LEU A 446 -13.12 -1.79 20.97
CA LEU A 446 -12.84 -0.66 21.84
C LEU A 446 -11.37 -0.29 21.77
N ALA A 447 -11.07 0.93 21.30
CA ALA A 447 -9.73 1.50 21.26
C ALA A 447 -9.62 2.72 22.17
N VAL A 448 -8.57 2.76 22.99
CA VAL A 448 -8.25 3.85 23.91
C VAL A 448 -6.79 4.22 23.74
N CYS A 449 -6.53 5.26 22.96
CA CYS A 449 -5.21 5.69 22.52
C CYS A 449 -4.93 7.13 22.98
N GLY A 450 -3.80 7.40 23.63
CA GLY A 450 -3.42 8.76 24.03
C GLY A 450 -4.37 9.38 25.07
N MET A 451 -4.61 8.69 26.17
CA MET A 451 -5.36 9.24 27.31
C MET A 451 -4.44 9.39 28.52
N SER A 452 -3.43 10.26 28.39
CA SER A 452 -2.27 10.31 29.29
C SER A 452 -2.62 10.39 30.77
N ARG A 453 -3.71 11.06 31.18
CA ARG A 453 -4.08 11.29 32.58
C ARG A 453 -4.93 10.20 33.25
N VAL A 454 -5.35 9.15 32.54
CA VAL A 454 -6.18 8.08 33.13
C VAL A 454 -5.31 7.19 34.02
N LYS A 455 -5.48 7.28 35.35
CA LYS A 455 -4.62 6.57 36.33
C LYS A 455 -5.06 5.15 36.66
N ARG A 456 -6.36 4.88 36.59
CA ARG A 456 -6.97 3.63 37.01
C ARG A 456 -8.11 3.25 36.08
N LEU A 457 -8.31 1.94 35.91
CA LEU A 457 -9.50 1.36 35.29
C LEU A 457 -10.16 0.41 36.29
N GLY A 458 -11.29 0.83 36.85
CA GLY A 458 -12.14 0.07 37.78
C GLY A 458 -13.61 0.11 37.37
N SER A 459 -14.52 0.08 38.36
CA SER A 459 -15.98 0.01 38.18
C SER A 459 -16.56 1.07 37.23
N GLU A 460 -15.97 2.26 37.21
CA GLU A 460 -16.33 3.39 36.35
C GLU A 460 -16.15 3.12 34.84
N PHE A 461 -15.34 2.13 34.46
CA PHE A 461 -15.16 1.68 33.07
C PHE A 461 -16.15 0.56 32.71
N TYR A 462 -16.42 -0.35 33.65
CA TYR A 462 -17.31 -1.50 33.46
C TYR A 462 -18.80 -1.12 33.45
N GLY A 463 -19.18 -0.07 34.19
CA GLY A 463 -20.59 0.27 34.43
C GLY A 463 -21.23 -0.54 35.55
N ASN A 464 -22.44 -0.14 35.95
CA ASN A 464 -23.19 -0.74 37.06
C ASN A 464 -24.46 -1.47 36.57
N ASP A 465 -24.92 -1.22 35.35
CA ASP A 465 -26.25 -1.64 34.90
C ASP A 465 -26.27 -3.04 34.25
N SER A 466 -25.09 -3.59 33.91
CA SER A 466 -24.96 -4.95 33.35
C SER A 466 -24.41 -5.95 34.37
N PRO A 467 -25.01 -7.15 34.52
CA PRO A 467 -24.42 -8.23 35.32
C PRO A 467 -23.15 -8.83 34.70
N ILE A 468 -22.93 -8.61 33.39
CA ILE A 468 -21.73 -9.05 32.65
C ILE A 468 -21.26 -7.88 31.79
N PRO A 469 -20.19 -7.15 32.14
CA PRO A 469 -19.67 -6.10 31.28
C PRO A 469 -19.02 -6.71 30.03
N PHE A 470 -18.96 -5.92 28.95
CA PHE A 470 -18.26 -6.28 27.69
C PHE A 470 -18.71 -7.62 27.07
N LEU A 471 -20.01 -7.94 27.18
CA LEU A 471 -20.65 -9.18 26.70
C LEU A 471 -20.37 -9.54 25.22
N CYS A 472 -20.08 -8.55 24.39
CA CYS A 472 -19.82 -8.70 22.95
C CYS A 472 -18.41 -8.34 22.52
N LEU A 473 -17.51 -7.96 23.44
CA LEU A 473 -16.20 -7.40 23.09
C LEU A 473 -15.27 -8.46 22.50
N GLU A 474 -14.77 -8.22 21.29
CA GLU A 474 -13.91 -9.08 20.49
C GLU A 474 -12.48 -8.50 20.37
N THR A 475 -12.33 -7.17 20.31
CA THR A 475 -11.03 -6.45 20.25
C THR A 475 -10.94 -5.35 21.32
N LEU A 476 -9.82 -5.30 22.05
CA LEU A 476 -9.53 -4.26 23.05
C LEU A 476 -8.09 -3.71 22.88
N ARG A 477 -7.95 -2.40 22.71
CA ARG A 477 -6.65 -1.71 22.55
C ARG A 477 -6.48 -0.60 23.57
N PHE A 478 -5.36 -0.63 24.29
CA PHE A 478 -4.85 0.49 25.10
C PHE A 478 -3.49 0.93 24.57
N GLU A 479 -3.30 2.24 24.35
CA GLU A 479 -2.08 2.79 23.78
C GLU A 479 -1.73 4.17 24.38
N ASP A 480 -0.46 4.41 24.68
CA ASP A 480 0.06 5.68 25.25
C ASP A 480 -0.65 6.16 26.55
N MET A 481 -1.07 5.22 27.39
CA MET A 481 -1.73 5.49 28.68
C MET A 481 -0.70 5.89 29.77
N GLN A 482 -0.09 7.07 29.65
CA GLN A 482 1.15 7.43 30.38
C GLN A 482 1.04 7.55 31.92
N GLU A 483 -0.14 7.83 32.49
CA GLU A 483 -0.36 7.83 33.95
C GLU A 483 -1.07 6.58 34.48
N TRP A 484 -1.36 5.58 33.64
CA TRP A 484 -2.09 4.37 34.04
C TRP A 484 -1.24 3.49 34.95
N GLU A 485 -1.67 3.32 36.20
CA GLU A 485 -0.98 2.54 37.24
C GLU A 485 -1.72 1.22 37.53
N ASP A 486 -3.05 1.27 37.70
CA ASP A 486 -3.85 0.11 38.12
C ASP A 486 -4.93 -0.28 37.10
N TRP A 487 -4.96 -1.55 36.71
CA TRP A 487 -6.17 -2.21 36.19
C TRP A 487 -6.77 -3.03 37.34
N ILE A 488 -8.02 -2.73 37.70
CA ILE A 488 -8.77 -3.39 38.77
C ILE A 488 -9.79 -4.33 38.11
N PRO A 489 -9.49 -5.63 37.93
CA PRO A 489 -10.46 -6.58 37.37
C PRO A 489 -11.67 -6.74 38.29
N LEU A 490 -12.83 -7.00 37.69
CA LEU A 490 -14.07 -7.30 38.41
C LEU A 490 -13.83 -8.47 39.39
N ARG A 491 -14.10 -8.28 40.68
CA ARG A 491 -13.86 -9.33 41.69
C ARG A 491 -14.85 -10.48 41.50
N SER A 492 -14.30 -11.66 41.18
CA SER A 492 -15.01 -12.89 40.82
C SER A 492 -15.71 -13.59 42.02
N GLY A 493 -16.61 -12.88 42.70
CA GLY A 493 -17.41 -13.44 43.80
C GLY A 493 -18.45 -14.48 43.36
N GLN A 494 -18.74 -14.59 42.06
CA GLN A 494 -19.73 -15.51 41.48
C GLN A 494 -19.27 -16.21 40.19
N GLY A 495 -17.97 -16.14 39.85
CA GLY A 495 -17.44 -16.79 38.63
C GLY A 495 -17.88 -16.15 37.30
N VAL A 496 -18.38 -14.92 37.32
CA VAL A 496 -18.79 -14.18 36.12
C VAL A 496 -17.56 -13.57 35.43
N GLU A 497 -17.42 -13.81 34.12
CA GLU A 497 -16.30 -13.34 33.29
C GLU A 497 -16.59 -11.95 32.70
N GLY A 498 -15.66 -11.00 32.87
CA GLY A 498 -15.81 -9.64 32.36
C GLY A 498 -15.38 -9.41 30.90
N PHE A 499 -14.95 -10.45 30.18
CA PHE A 499 -14.46 -10.40 28.78
C PHE A 499 -14.68 -11.74 28.02
N PRO A 500 -15.92 -12.27 27.95
CA PRO A 500 -16.18 -13.66 27.52
C PRO A 500 -15.90 -13.97 26.04
N LYS A 501 -15.73 -12.96 25.18
CA LYS A 501 -15.50 -13.12 23.73
C LYS A 501 -14.19 -12.49 23.21
N LEU A 502 -13.35 -11.96 24.11
CA LEU A 502 -12.19 -11.17 23.72
C LEU A 502 -11.16 -12.04 22.99
N ARG A 503 -10.89 -11.72 21.72
CA ARG A 503 -9.91 -12.41 20.86
C ARG A 503 -8.58 -11.67 20.77
N GLU A 504 -8.62 -10.35 20.76
CA GLU A 504 -7.46 -9.49 20.52
C GLU A 504 -7.28 -8.49 21.67
N LEU A 505 -6.10 -8.49 22.29
CA LEU A 505 -5.75 -7.55 23.35
C LEU A 505 -4.39 -6.91 23.08
N HIS A 506 -4.39 -5.59 22.94
CA HIS A 506 -3.20 -4.78 22.71
C HIS A 506 -2.98 -3.82 23.89
N ILE A 507 -1.77 -3.83 24.45
CA ILE A 507 -1.34 -2.90 25.51
C ILE A 507 0.02 -2.33 25.08
N LEU A 508 0.02 -1.06 24.67
CA LEU A 508 1.13 -0.43 23.97
C LEU A 508 1.59 0.84 24.71
N ARG A 509 2.88 0.93 25.04
CA ARG A 509 3.53 2.12 25.62
C ARG A 509 2.92 2.60 26.95
N CYS A 510 2.27 1.70 27.69
CA CYS A 510 1.64 1.94 28.99
C CYS A 510 2.68 1.83 30.13
N SER A 511 3.63 2.77 30.17
CA SER A 511 4.87 2.70 30.95
C SER A 511 4.69 2.43 32.45
N LYS A 512 3.75 3.11 33.12
CA LYS A 512 3.54 3.04 34.59
C LYS A 512 2.68 1.87 35.08
N LEU A 513 2.11 1.06 34.18
CA LEU A 513 1.10 0.06 34.51
C LEU A 513 1.69 -1.05 35.39
N LYS A 514 1.17 -1.22 36.61
CA LYS A 514 1.62 -2.22 37.61
C LYS A 514 0.55 -3.25 37.95
N GLY A 515 -0.71 -2.97 37.60
CA GLY A 515 -1.89 -3.75 37.99
C GLY A 515 -1.93 -5.19 37.47
N THR A 516 -2.80 -6.00 38.05
CA THR A 516 -2.99 -7.41 37.68
C THR A 516 -3.79 -7.55 36.39
N PHE A 517 -3.19 -8.19 35.39
CA PHE A 517 -3.86 -8.63 34.16
C PHE A 517 -5.05 -9.58 34.47
N PRO A 518 -6.14 -9.57 33.67
CA PRO A 518 -7.27 -10.49 33.88
C PRO A 518 -6.86 -11.97 33.89
N GLU A 519 -7.22 -12.71 34.95
CA GLU A 519 -6.69 -14.07 35.15
C GLU A 519 -7.31 -15.15 34.25
N HIS A 520 -8.42 -14.85 33.56
CA HIS A 520 -9.11 -15.75 32.62
C HIS A 520 -9.56 -14.99 31.36
N LEU A 521 -9.09 -15.43 30.18
CA LEU A 521 -9.46 -14.93 28.85
C LEU A 521 -9.51 -16.14 27.89
N PRO A 522 -10.62 -16.89 27.83
CA PRO A 522 -10.66 -18.20 27.17
C PRO A 522 -10.62 -18.12 25.64
N ALA A 523 -11.09 -17.01 25.07
CA ALA A 523 -11.20 -16.78 23.63
C ALA A 523 -9.99 -16.05 23.00
N LEU A 524 -8.96 -15.69 23.79
CA LEU A 524 -7.89 -14.80 23.32
C LEU A 524 -6.97 -15.51 22.30
N GLU A 525 -7.02 -15.04 21.04
CA GLU A 525 -6.26 -15.53 19.89
C GLU A 525 -4.94 -14.74 19.72
N MET A 526 -4.96 -13.42 19.96
CA MET A 526 -3.79 -12.54 19.87
C MET A 526 -3.58 -11.69 21.12
N LEU A 527 -2.32 -11.61 21.57
CA LEU A 527 -1.88 -10.74 22.67
C LEU A 527 -0.62 -9.96 22.25
N VAL A 528 -0.69 -8.63 22.35
CA VAL A 528 0.41 -7.72 22.03
C VAL A 528 0.71 -6.83 23.24
N ILE A 529 1.94 -6.91 23.76
CA ILE A 529 2.39 -6.12 24.92
C ILE A 529 3.76 -5.51 24.60
N GLU A 530 3.80 -4.19 24.36
CA GLU A 530 5.05 -3.49 24.04
C GLU A 530 5.24 -2.21 24.87
N GLY A 531 6.47 -1.94 25.33
CA GLY A 531 6.83 -0.68 26.01
C GLY A 531 6.12 -0.44 27.35
N CYS A 532 5.78 -1.51 28.06
CA CYS A 532 5.03 -1.48 29.32
C CYS A 532 5.97 -1.77 30.51
N GLU A 533 6.90 -0.84 30.77
CA GLU A 533 8.10 -1.07 31.58
C GLU A 533 7.85 -1.50 33.04
N GLU A 534 6.69 -1.18 33.64
CA GLU A 534 6.30 -1.65 34.98
C GLU A 534 5.41 -2.92 35.01
N LEU A 535 4.92 -3.39 33.86
CA LEU A 535 3.83 -4.37 33.80
C LEU A 535 4.23 -5.79 34.24
N LEU A 536 3.51 -6.28 35.26
CA LEU A 536 3.60 -7.64 35.80
C LEU A 536 2.41 -8.49 35.32
N VAL A 537 2.48 -8.99 34.08
CA VAL A 537 1.44 -9.88 33.55
C VAL A 537 1.44 -11.20 34.35
N SER A 538 0.26 -11.68 34.72
CA SER A 538 0.07 -12.87 35.54
C SER A 538 -1.06 -13.72 34.96
N VAL A 539 -0.72 -14.64 34.05
CA VAL A 539 -1.70 -15.44 33.30
C VAL A 539 -1.76 -16.88 33.83
N THR A 540 -2.94 -17.50 33.85
CA THR A 540 -3.10 -18.91 34.27
C THR A 540 -3.04 -19.87 33.09
N SER A 541 -3.77 -19.59 32.01
CA SER A 541 -3.76 -20.31 30.73
C SER A 541 -4.43 -19.44 29.64
N LEU A 542 -4.00 -19.58 28.37
CA LEU A 542 -4.68 -18.97 27.21
C LEU A 542 -4.84 -20.05 26.12
N PRO A 543 -5.92 -20.85 26.16
CA PRO A 543 -6.07 -22.04 25.31
C PRO A 543 -6.30 -21.73 23.82
N ALA A 544 -6.67 -20.48 23.49
CA ALA A 544 -6.90 -20.02 22.12
C ALA A 544 -5.68 -19.36 21.45
N LEU A 545 -4.66 -18.94 22.23
CA LEU A 545 -3.63 -18.01 21.74
C LEU A 545 -2.76 -18.62 20.64
N CYS A 546 -2.79 -18.01 19.46
CA CYS A 546 -1.98 -18.39 18.30
C CYS A 546 -0.83 -17.42 18.01
N LYS A 547 -0.94 -16.16 18.46
CA LYS A 547 0.07 -15.12 18.25
C LYS A 547 0.37 -14.33 19.53
N PHE A 548 1.66 -14.23 19.85
CA PHE A 548 2.15 -13.44 20.99
C PHE A 548 3.28 -12.50 20.56
N ILE A 549 3.12 -11.21 20.85
CA ILE A 549 4.14 -10.17 20.64
C ILE A 549 4.47 -9.58 22.02
N SER A 550 5.76 -9.53 22.38
CA SER A 550 6.21 -9.03 23.67
C SER A 550 7.50 -8.22 23.55
N GLY A 551 7.53 -7.02 24.14
CA GLY A 551 8.76 -6.24 24.25
C GLY A 551 8.74 -5.14 25.31
N GLY A 552 9.92 -4.82 25.86
CA GLY A 552 10.10 -3.74 26.85
C GLY A 552 9.12 -3.78 28.04
N CYS A 553 8.88 -4.94 28.65
CA CYS A 553 7.89 -5.12 29.73
C CYS A 553 8.46 -5.85 30.95
N LYS A 554 8.02 -5.49 32.17
CA LYS A 554 8.68 -5.90 33.42
C LYS A 554 8.75 -7.41 33.63
N LYS A 555 7.62 -8.08 33.41
CA LYS A 555 7.49 -9.52 33.67
C LYS A 555 6.23 -10.11 33.02
N VAL A 556 6.35 -11.31 32.46
CA VAL A 556 5.20 -12.12 32.04
C VAL A 556 5.28 -13.47 32.76
N VAL A 557 4.48 -13.61 33.82
CA VAL A 557 4.43 -14.82 34.65
C VAL A 557 3.24 -15.68 34.23
N TRP A 558 3.51 -16.94 33.93
CA TRP A 558 2.50 -17.95 33.68
C TRP A 558 2.38 -18.84 34.93
N LYS A 559 1.34 -18.59 35.74
CA LYS A 559 1.01 -19.38 36.94
C LYS A 559 0.63 -20.82 36.55
N SER A 560 0.63 -21.72 37.53
CA SER A 560 -0.02 -23.03 37.39
C SER A 560 -1.48 -22.92 37.85
N ALA A 561 -2.40 -23.62 37.18
CA ALA A 561 -3.79 -23.72 37.63
C ALA A 561 -3.96 -24.62 38.87
N ALA A 562 -2.96 -25.43 39.21
CA ALA A 562 -2.96 -26.27 40.41
C ALA A 562 -2.59 -25.44 41.65
N GLY A 563 -3.59 -24.95 42.37
CA GLY A 563 -3.43 -24.17 43.60
C GLY A 563 -2.89 -25.00 44.77
N HIS A 564 -1.56 -25.15 44.86
CA HIS A 564 -0.83 -25.64 46.03
C HIS A 564 0.38 -24.72 46.30
N PRO A 565 0.59 -24.19 47.52
CA PRO A 565 1.62 -23.16 47.80
C PRO A 565 3.11 -23.58 47.68
N GLY A 566 3.44 -24.69 47.02
CA GLY A 566 4.79 -25.25 46.96
C GLY A 566 5.24 -25.85 45.62
N SER A 567 4.44 -25.75 44.55
CA SER A 567 4.84 -26.27 43.23
C SER A 567 5.65 -25.23 42.44
N GLN A 568 6.88 -25.55 42.07
CA GLN A 568 7.79 -24.65 41.33
C GLN A 568 7.52 -24.57 39.82
N ASN A 569 6.43 -25.17 39.32
CA ASN A 569 6.13 -25.29 37.88
C ASN A 569 5.44 -24.05 37.28
N SER A 570 6.07 -22.87 37.40
CA SER A 570 5.67 -21.64 36.69
C SER A 570 6.54 -21.41 35.45
N VAL A 571 5.94 -21.17 34.28
CA VAL A 571 6.69 -20.62 33.13
C VAL A 571 6.85 -19.11 33.36
N VAL A 572 8.04 -18.55 33.15
CA VAL A 572 8.31 -17.14 33.46
C VAL A 572 9.14 -16.49 32.37
N CYS A 573 8.66 -15.34 31.90
CA CYS A 573 9.42 -14.31 31.18
C CYS A 573 9.69 -13.14 32.16
N ARG A 574 10.86 -12.50 32.06
CA ARG A 574 11.23 -11.33 32.88
C ARG A 574 12.00 -10.33 32.04
N ASP A 575 11.82 -9.02 32.26
CA ASP A 575 12.93 -8.07 32.15
C ASP A 575 12.74 -6.80 32.99
N ALA A 576 13.66 -6.60 33.92
CA ALA A 576 14.15 -5.29 34.36
C ALA A 576 15.49 -5.49 35.08
N SER A 577 15.71 -6.70 35.63
CA SER A 577 17.03 -7.30 35.84
C SER A 577 16.90 -8.78 36.24
N ASN A 578 17.62 -9.64 35.52
CA ASN A 578 17.95 -11.03 35.86
C ASN A 578 16.89 -12.15 35.72
N GLN A 579 16.79 -12.54 34.45
CA GLN A 579 16.99 -13.90 33.93
C GLN A 579 15.77 -14.80 33.63
N VAL A 580 15.91 -15.37 32.43
CA VAL A 580 15.04 -16.26 31.66
C VAL A 580 13.80 -15.59 31.06
N PHE A 581 13.76 -15.60 29.73
CA PHE A 581 12.60 -15.16 28.93
C PHE A 581 11.60 -16.31 28.70
N LEU A 582 12.07 -17.54 28.51
CA LEU A 582 11.21 -18.73 28.47
C LEU A 582 11.82 -19.90 29.26
N ALA A 583 11.24 -20.19 30.43
CA ALA A 583 11.58 -21.34 31.29
C ALA A 583 10.39 -22.31 31.36
N GLY A 584 10.58 -23.60 31.06
CA GLY A 584 9.51 -24.62 31.19
C GLY A 584 8.63 -24.81 29.94
N PRO A 585 7.75 -25.83 29.94
CA PRO A 585 6.97 -26.22 28.76
C PRO A 585 5.82 -25.24 28.45
N LEU A 586 5.80 -24.75 27.22
CA LEU A 586 4.75 -23.87 26.68
C LEU A 586 3.47 -24.61 26.26
N LYS A 587 3.59 -25.80 25.68
CA LYS A 587 2.47 -26.58 25.11
C LYS A 587 1.24 -26.71 26.03
N PRO A 588 1.34 -27.02 27.34
CA PRO A 588 0.16 -27.13 28.21
C PRO A 588 -0.47 -25.79 28.63
N ARG A 589 0.03 -24.65 28.14
CA ARG A 589 -0.42 -23.29 28.48
C ARG A 589 -0.86 -22.49 27.25
N LEU A 590 -0.10 -22.64 26.16
CA LEU A 590 -0.28 -22.01 24.85
C LEU A 590 -0.30 -23.11 23.76
N PRO A 591 -1.34 -23.96 23.70
CA PRO A 591 -1.36 -25.16 22.84
C PRO A 591 -1.48 -24.87 21.33
N LYS A 592 -1.66 -23.59 20.93
CA LYS A 592 -1.90 -23.17 19.54
C LYS A 592 -0.88 -22.15 19.01
N LEU A 593 0.17 -21.81 19.75
CA LEU A 593 1.10 -20.73 19.38
C LEU A 593 1.83 -21.06 18.07
N GLU A 594 1.53 -20.32 16.99
CA GLU A 594 2.19 -20.44 15.68
C GLU A 594 3.14 -19.27 15.38
N GLU A 595 2.90 -18.06 15.94
CA GLU A 595 3.78 -16.89 15.79
C GLU A 595 4.23 -16.31 17.14
N LEU A 596 5.54 -16.05 17.25
CA LEU A 596 6.17 -15.43 18.42
C LEU A 596 7.10 -14.30 17.98
N GLU A 597 6.89 -13.10 18.53
CA GLU A 597 7.74 -11.94 18.31
C GLU A 597 8.26 -11.37 19.63
N ILE A 598 9.57 -11.12 19.68
CA ILE A 598 10.32 -10.70 20.88
C ILE A 598 11.10 -9.43 20.54
N ASN A 599 10.72 -8.30 21.15
CA ASN A 599 11.26 -6.98 20.82
C ASN A 599 11.91 -6.31 22.06
N ASP A 600 13.01 -5.56 21.88
CA ASP A 600 13.63 -4.72 22.92
C ASP A 600 13.92 -5.44 24.26
N MET A 601 14.60 -6.60 24.22
CA MET A 601 15.15 -7.22 25.43
C MET A 601 16.47 -6.54 25.81
N LYS A 602 16.49 -5.86 26.97
CA LYS A 602 17.60 -4.99 27.38
C LYS A 602 18.70 -5.77 28.10
N GLU A 603 18.36 -6.79 28.90
CA GLU A 603 19.32 -7.49 29.78
C GLU A 603 19.64 -8.97 29.44
N HIS A 604 19.13 -9.51 28.33
CA HIS A 604 19.17 -10.96 28.08
C HIS A 604 20.30 -11.41 27.13
N THR A 605 21.11 -12.40 27.57
CA THR A 605 22.14 -13.05 26.73
C THR A 605 21.66 -14.31 26.01
N TYR A 606 20.52 -14.88 26.39
CA TYR A 606 19.86 -16.02 25.73
C TYR A 606 18.34 -16.01 25.98
N ILE A 607 17.58 -16.67 25.09
CA ILE A 607 16.12 -16.78 25.17
C ILE A 607 15.71 -18.04 25.95
N TRP A 608 16.33 -19.18 25.63
CA TRP A 608 16.01 -20.50 26.20
C TRP A 608 17.12 -21.04 27.11
N LYS A 609 16.75 -21.71 28.20
CA LYS A 609 17.66 -22.51 29.04
C LYS A 609 17.57 -24.02 28.75
N SER A 610 18.73 -24.65 28.68
CA SER A 610 18.99 -26.07 28.39
C SER A 610 18.22 -27.07 29.27
N HIS A 611 18.09 -26.77 30.57
CA HIS A 611 17.58 -27.63 31.65
C HIS A 611 16.07 -28.01 31.57
N ASN A 612 15.53 -28.34 30.40
CA ASN A 612 14.14 -28.75 30.22
C ASN A 612 14.04 -30.08 29.45
N GLU A 613 14.00 -31.19 30.19
CA GLU A 613 13.62 -32.55 29.70
C GLU A 613 12.19 -32.61 29.09
N LEU A 614 11.48 -31.48 29.06
CA LEU A 614 10.10 -31.33 28.61
C LEU A 614 9.96 -30.56 27.28
N LEU A 615 11.06 -30.20 26.62
CA LEU A 615 11.03 -29.59 25.27
C LEU A 615 10.68 -30.59 24.15
N GLN A 616 10.73 -31.89 24.41
CA GLN A 616 10.32 -32.93 23.44
C GLN A 616 8.83 -32.82 23.05
N ASP A 617 8.01 -32.15 23.87
CA ASP A 617 6.58 -31.97 23.58
C ASP A 617 6.29 -30.80 22.61
N SER A 618 7.11 -30.70 21.56
CA SER A 618 6.86 -30.06 20.25
C SER A 618 5.96 -28.81 20.22
N CYS A 619 6.59 -27.63 20.14
CA CYS A 619 5.91 -26.35 19.93
C CYS A 619 5.44 -26.18 18.47
N SER A 620 4.22 -25.67 18.29
CA SER A 620 3.57 -25.41 16.99
C SER A 620 4.15 -24.25 16.17
N LEU A 621 5.20 -23.60 16.66
CA LEU A 621 5.77 -22.36 16.11
C LEU A 621 6.23 -22.50 14.65
N ARG A 622 5.72 -21.60 13.79
CA ARG A 622 6.12 -21.43 12.38
C ARG A 622 6.96 -20.19 12.15
N ARG A 623 6.66 -19.10 12.87
CA ARG A 623 7.35 -17.81 12.73
C ARG A 623 8.03 -17.42 14.04
N LEU A 624 9.32 -17.09 13.95
CA LEU A 624 10.08 -16.48 15.03
C LEU A 624 10.70 -15.16 14.54
N THR A 625 10.35 -14.07 15.20
CA THR A 625 10.93 -12.74 14.98
C THR A 625 11.57 -12.25 16.28
N ILE A 626 12.83 -11.85 16.24
CA ILE A 626 13.56 -11.29 17.39
C ILE A 626 14.20 -9.97 16.96
N THR A 627 13.83 -8.85 17.60
CA THR A 627 14.37 -7.53 17.27
C THR A 627 14.91 -6.75 18.47
N LYS A 628 15.94 -5.91 18.25
CA LYS A 628 16.53 -4.97 19.23
C LYS A 628 16.99 -5.64 20.53
N CYS A 629 17.40 -6.90 20.47
CA CYS A 629 17.85 -7.66 21.64
C CYS A 629 19.37 -7.49 21.80
N HIS A 630 19.82 -6.28 22.15
CA HIS A 630 21.22 -5.87 22.02
C HIS A 630 22.23 -6.76 22.76
N LYS A 631 21.88 -7.32 23.93
CA LYS A 631 22.79 -8.19 24.72
C LYS A 631 22.71 -9.68 24.37
N LEU A 632 21.86 -10.09 23.42
CA LEU A 632 21.61 -11.50 23.07
C LEU A 632 22.86 -12.12 22.42
N GLN A 633 23.52 -13.08 23.07
CA GLN A 633 24.76 -13.70 22.61
C GLN A 633 24.55 -14.99 21.81
N SER A 634 23.52 -15.76 22.18
CA SER A 634 23.04 -16.98 21.53
C SER A 634 21.53 -17.08 21.73
N LEU A 635 20.83 -17.86 20.91
CA LEU A 635 19.41 -18.16 21.13
C LEU A 635 19.20 -19.06 22.37
N VAL A 636 20.14 -19.98 22.62
CA VAL A 636 20.06 -21.02 23.67
C VAL A 636 21.28 -20.91 24.58
N ALA A 637 21.08 -21.07 25.89
CA ALA A 637 22.17 -21.23 26.84
C ALA A 637 22.90 -22.58 26.63
N GLU A 638 24.10 -22.52 26.05
CA GLU A 638 25.06 -23.63 26.04
C GLU A 638 25.81 -23.63 27.39
N GLU A 639 25.71 -24.72 28.16
CA GLU A 639 26.50 -24.92 29.39
C GLU A 639 27.62 -25.94 29.11
N GLU A 640 28.83 -25.69 29.62
CA GLU A 640 29.97 -26.58 29.40
C GLU A 640 29.82 -27.89 30.22
N LYS A 641 29.97 -29.04 29.53
CA LYS A 641 29.67 -30.42 29.99
C LYS A 641 28.16 -30.69 29.95
N ASP A 642 27.65 -31.42 28.96
CA ASP A 642 27.97 -32.84 28.77
C ASP A 642 28.31 -33.28 27.33
N GLN A 643 28.93 -34.45 27.22
CA GLN A 643 29.35 -35.07 25.96
C GLN A 643 28.22 -35.92 25.36
N GLN A 644 27.87 -35.65 24.10
CA GLN A 644 27.03 -36.46 23.21
C GLN A 644 25.59 -36.79 23.70
N GLN A 645 24.60 -36.34 22.90
CA GLN A 645 23.21 -36.84 22.85
C GLN A 645 22.24 -36.48 24.00
N GLN A 646 21.80 -35.21 24.09
CA GLN A 646 20.39 -34.81 24.41
C GLN A 646 20.19 -33.27 24.47
N LEU A 647 20.40 -32.53 23.38
CA LEU A 647 20.24 -31.06 23.38
C LEU A 647 19.40 -30.48 22.23
N CYS A 648 18.26 -29.89 22.61
CA CYS A 648 17.47 -28.88 21.91
C CYS A 648 17.09 -29.13 20.44
N GLU A 649 16.01 -29.89 20.23
CA GLU A 649 15.18 -29.78 19.02
C GLU A 649 14.37 -28.47 19.04
N LEU A 650 14.91 -27.41 18.44
CA LEU A 650 14.09 -26.26 18.03
C LEU A 650 13.13 -26.69 16.91
N SER A 651 11.87 -26.24 16.96
CA SER A 651 10.75 -26.89 16.26
C SER A 651 10.99 -27.13 14.77
N SER A 652 10.85 -28.39 14.35
CA SER A 652 10.93 -28.85 12.95
C SER A 652 9.85 -28.25 12.02
N ARG A 653 8.92 -27.46 12.58
CA ARG A 653 7.89 -26.71 11.86
C ARG A 653 8.24 -25.23 11.60
N LEU A 654 9.37 -24.71 12.07
CA LEU A 654 9.72 -23.31 11.81
C LEU A 654 9.90 -23.08 10.30
N GLU A 655 9.12 -22.16 9.73
CA GLU A 655 9.12 -21.82 8.30
C GLU A 655 9.84 -20.48 8.04
N TYR A 656 9.90 -19.58 9.03
CA TYR A 656 10.51 -18.25 8.92
C TYR A 656 11.30 -17.87 10.19
N LEU A 657 12.51 -17.33 10.02
CA LEU A 657 13.36 -16.79 11.08
C LEU A 657 13.86 -15.38 10.71
N ARG A 658 13.51 -14.38 11.52
CA ARG A 658 14.11 -13.03 11.47
C ARG A 658 14.86 -12.69 12.75
N LEU A 659 16.10 -12.24 12.60
CA LEU A 659 16.93 -11.66 13.65
C LEU A 659 17.30 -10.23 13.23
N SER A 660 17.09 -9.23 14.09
CA SER A 660 17.32 -7.83 13.71
C SER A 660 17.83 -6.97 14.87
N TYR A 661 18.88 -6.16 14.68
CA TYR A 661 19.47 -5.32 15.74
C TYR A 661 19.90 -6.13 16.99
N CYS A 662 20.35 -7.39 16.79
CA CYS A 662 20.85 -8.25 17.86
C CYS A 662 22.38 -8.14 17.92
N GLU A 663 22.87 -6.98 18.32
CA GLU A 663 24.28 -6.59 18.14
C GLU A 663 25.28 -7.51 18.85
N GLY A 664 24.94 -8.04 20.04
CA GLY A 664 25.77 -8.97 20.79
C GLY A 664 25.78 -10.43 20.30
N LEU A 665 25.02 -10.77 19.25
CA LEU A 665 24.83 -12.16 18.81
C LEU A 665 26.09 -12.69 18.14
N VAL A 666 26.81 -13.62 18.79
CA VAL A 666 28.11 -14.09 18.31
C VAL A 666 27.97 -15.30 17.37
N LYS A 667 27.01 -16.18 17.67
CA LYS A 667 26.76 -17.45 16.97
C LYS A 667 25.28 -17.84 17.00
N LEU A 668 24.89 -18.69 16.06
CA LEU A 668 23.64 -19.46 16.14
C LEU A 668 23.94 -20.87 16.73
N PRO A 669 23.02 -21.50 17.49
CA PRO A 669 23.27 -22.78 18.17
C PRO A 669 23.68 -23.91 17.21
N GLN A 670 24.60 -24.79 17.61
CA GLN A 670 25.04 -25.88 16.72
C GLN A 670 23.94 -26.93 16.43
N SER A 671 22.97 -27.13 17.32
CA SER A 671 21.79 -27.96 17.03
C SER A 671 20.72 -27.25 16.18
N SER A 672 20.86 -25.94 15.95
CA SER A 672 19.98 -25.21 15.03
C SER A 672 20.40 -25.49 13.59
N LEU A 673 19.82 -26.56 13.02
CA LEU A 673 19.23 -26.60 11.66
C LEU A 673 18.58 -27.97 11.30
N SER A 674 18.02 -28.69 12.28
CA SER A 674 16.96 -29.70 12.03
C SER A 674 15.63 -29.08 11.51
N LEU A 675 15.67 -27.79 11.14
CA LEU A 675 14.56 -26.97 10.67
C LEU A 675 14.25 -27.29 9.20
N SER A 676 13.92 -28.55 8.92
CA SER A 676 13.57 -29.08 7.59
C SER A 676 12.30 -28.46 6.96
N SER A 677 11.68 -27.49 7.64
CA SER A 677 10.55 -26.68 7.15
C SER A 677 10.91 -25.23 6.84
N LEU A 678 12.13 -24.78 7.17
CA LEU A 678 12.56 -23.40 7.04
C LEU A 678 12.66 -22.98 5.57
N ARG A 679 12.01 -21.86 5.23
CA ARG A 679 11.93 -21.30 3.87
C ARG A 679 12.76 -20.03 3.71
N GLU A 680 12.83 -19.23 4.76
CA GLU A 680 13.39 -17.88 4.75
C GLU A 680 14.22 -17.60 6.02
N ILE A 681 15.41 -17.03 5.83
CA ILE A 681 16.26 -16.51 6.91
C ILE A 681 16.58 -15.05 6.61
N GLU A 682 16.31 -14.16 7.56
CA GLU A 682 16.65 -12.74 7.47
C GLU A 682 17.45 -12.30 8.70
N ILE A 683 18.69 -11.86 8.49
CA ILE A 683 19.58 -11.34 9.54
C ILE A 683 19.98 -9.90 9.21
N TYR A 684 19.60 -8.97 10.07
CA TYR A 684 19.83 -7.54 9.90
C TYR A 684 20.56 -6.94 11.11
N LYS A 685 21.69 -6.26 10.91
CA LYS A 685 22.41 -5.51 11.96
C LYS A 685 22.75 -6.35 13.20
N CYS A 686 23.23 -7.56 12.99
CA CYS A 686 23.71 -8.47 14.03
C CYS A 686 25.25 -8.43 14.05
N SER A 687 25.79 -7.28 14.46
CA SER A 687 27.19 -6.87 14.20
C SER A 687 28.26 -7.81 14.76
N SER A 688 28.02 -8.53 15.87
CA SER A 688 28.97 -9.51 16.43
C SER A 688 28.93 -10.91 15.80
N LEU A 689 28.04 -11.19 14.84
CA LEU A 689 27.84 -12.54 14.29
C LEU A 689 29.05 -12.97 13.45
N VAL A 690 29.89 -13.86 14.00
CA VAL A 690 31.18 -14.23 13.37
C VAL A 690 31.02 -15.28 12.27
N SER A 691 30.09 -16.23 12.48
CA SER A 691 29.94 -17.43 11.67
C SER A 691 28.58 -18.10 11.89
N PHE A 692 28.01 -18.66 10.82
CA PHE A 692 26.91 -19.65 10.90
C PHE A 692 27.47 -21.05 11.27
N PRO A 693 26.63 -21.99 11.76
CA PRO A 693 27.04 -23.38 11.96
C PRO A 693 27.29 -24.10 10.62
N GLU A 694 28.31 -24.98 10.58
CA GLU A 694 28.61 -25.85 9.44
C GLU A 694 27.60 -27.00 9.34
N VAL A 695 26.41 -26.67 8.83
CA VAL A 695 25.30 -27.59 8.57
C VAL A 695 24.75 -27.28 7.19
N ALA A 696 24.35 -28.31 6.44
CA ALA A 696 23.76 -28.15 5.11
C ALA A 696 22.44 -27.36 5.19
N LEU A 697 22.14 -26.58 4.14
CA LEU A 697 20.90 -25.81 4.07
C LEU A 697 19.66 -26.73 4.12
N PRO A 698 18.57 -26.33 4.80
CA PRO A 698 17.29 -27.03 4.73
C PRO A 698 16.79 -27.13 3.29
N SER A 699 16.31 -28.31 2.89
CA SER A 699 15.82 -28.61 1.53
C SER A 699 14.49 -27.94 1.13
N LYS A 700 14.06 -26.93 1.89
CA LYS A 700 12.94 -26.03 1.56
C LYS A 700 13.33 -24.54 1.64
N LEU A 701 14.58 -24.22 2.02
CA LEU A 701 15.05 -22.86 2.14
C LEU A 701 15.20 -22.25 0.74
N LYS A 702 14.46 -21.17 0.47
CA LYS A 702 14.45 -20.44 -0.80
C LYS A 702 15.23 -19.14 -0.76
N LYS A 703 15.17 -18.41 0.37
CA LYS A 703 15.74 -17.07 0.53
C LYS A 703 16.67 -16.97 1.74
N ILE A 704 17.86 -16.40 1.52
CA ILE A 704 18.76 -15.92 2.58
C ILE A 704 19.02 -14.42 2.38
N GLU A 705 18.83 -13.64 3.44
CA GLU A 705 19.13 -12.21 3.46
C GLU A 705 20.01 -11.84 4.65
N ILE A 706 21.16 -11.23 4.38
CA ILE A 706 22.15 -10.80 5.37
C ILE A 706 22.46 -9.32 5.14
N ARG A 707 22.29 -8.47 6.16
CA ARG A 707 22.63 -7.04 6.11
C ARG A 707 23.34 -6.57 7.38
N GLU A 708 24.33 -5.68 7.28
CA GLU A 708 24.97 -5.01 8.44
C GLU A 708 25.58 -5.99 9.46
N CYS A 709 26.22 -7.07 8.98
CA CYS A 709 26.75 -8.17 9.79
C CYS A 709 28.29 -8.19 9.75
N ASP A 710 28.92 -7.20 10.38
CA ASP A 710 30.34 -6.88 10.12
C ASP A 710 31.38 -7.79 10.75
N ALA A 711 31.04 -8.61 11.75
CA ALA A 711 31.95 -9.65 12.23
C ALA A 711 31.98 -10.92 11.33
N LEU A 712 31.07 -11.05 10.36
CA LEU A 712 30.88 -12.26 9.56
C LEU A 712 32.05 -12.46 8.60
N LYS A 713 32.82 -13.54 8.79
CA LYS A 713 34.07 -13.78 8.02
C LYS A 713 33.89 -14.70 6.82
N SER A 714 32.96 -15.65 6.91
CA SER A 714 32.66 -16.62 5.86
C SER A 714 31.22 -17.12 5.98
N LEU A 715 30.71 -17.67 4.87
CA LEU A 715 29.52 -18.52 4.86
C LEU A 715 29.95 -20.00 4.93
N PRO A 716 29.12 -20.90 5.48
CA PRO A 716 29.45 -22.31 5.60
C PRO A 716 29.66 -23.01 4.25
N GLU A 717 30.68 -23.86 4.14
CA GLU A 717 30.88 -24.68 2.93
C GLU A 717 29.76 -25.70 2.74
N ALA A 718 29.15 -26.16 3.84
CA ALA A 718 27.99 -27.04 3.80
C ALA A 718 26.77 -26.45 3.05
N TRP A 719 26.69 -25.11 2.89
CA TRP A 719 25.65 -24.47 2.09
C TRP A 719 25.86 -24.65 0.57
N MET A 720 27.11 -24.89 0.16
CA MET A 720 27.55 -24.88 -1.23
C MET A 720 27.61 -26.29 -1.83
N CYS A 721 27.94 -27.30 -1.01
CA CYS A 721 28.11 -28.68 -1.46
C CYS A 721 26.81 -29.53 -1.51
N GLY A 722 25.65 -28.96 -1.16
CA GLY A 722 24.38 -29.70 -1.09
C GLY A 722 23.65 -29.83 -2.43
N THR A 723 23.59 -31.04 -3.00
CA THR A 723 22.79 -31.35 -4.22
C THR A 723 21.28 -31.11 -4.07
N ASN A 724 20.82 -30.95 -2.83
CA ASN A 724 19.40 -30.84 -2.46
C ASN A 724 19.05 -29.44 -1.93
N SER A 725 19.88 -28.42 -2.21
CA SER A 725 19.57 -27.03 -1.88
C SER A 725 18.43 -26.50 -2.76
N SER A 726 17.44 -25.85 -2.16
CA SER A 726 16.36 -25.14 -2.85
C SER A 726 16.55 -23.62 -2.89
N LEU A 727 17.76 -23.14 -2.58
CA LEU A 727 18.04 -21.71 -2.44
C LEU A 727 18.03 -21.01 -3.81
N GLU A 728 17.03 -20.17 -4.01
CA GLU A 728 16.81 -19.40 -5.25
C GLU A 728 17.35 -17.97 -5.12
N ASP A 729 17.29 -17.39 -3.91
CA ASP A 729 17.64 -16.00 -3.61
C ASP A 729 18.71 -15.87 -2.51
N MET A 730 19.78 -15.12 -2.80
CA MET A 730 20.78 -14.70 -1.81
C MET A 730 21.07 -13.20 -1.92
N SER A 731 20.85 -12.44 -0.84
CA SER A 731 21.23 -11.03 -0.76
C SER A 731 22.13 -10.76 0.45
N ILE A 732 23.28 -10.12 0.19
CA ILE A 732 24.30 -9.78 1.18
C ILE A 732 24.62 -8.30 1.03
N ARG A 733 24.41 -7.50 2.08
CA ARG A 733 24.63 -6.05 2.05
C ARG A 733 25.44 -5.59 3.24
N GLN A 734 26.35 -4.63 3.08
CA GLN A 734 27.04 -3.96 4.19
C GLN A 734 27.58 -4.96 5.23
N SER A 735 28.27 -6.01 4.76
CA SER A 735 28.77 -7.10 5.60
C SER A 735 30.29 -7.14 5.44
N HIS A 736 30.94 -6.18 6.09
CA HIS A 736 32.21 -5.63 5.61
C HIS A 736 33.42 -6.58 5.82
N SER A 737 33.32 -7.64 6.65
CA SER A 737 34.40 -8.63 6.86
C SER A 737 34.42 -9.81 5.88
N LEU A 738 33.38 -10.02 5.05
CA LEU A 738 33.39 -11.10 4.06
C LEU A 738 34.46 -10.82 2.98
N THR A 739 35.24 -11.83 2.63
CA THR A 739 36.27 -11.76 1.57
C THR A 739 35.90 -12.51 0.29
N TYR A 740 35.01 -13.50 0.40
CA TYR A 740 34.40 -14.27 -0.69
C TYR A 740 33.04 -14.85 -0.22
N ILE A 741 32.26 -15.40 -1.15
CA ILE A 741 30.93 -15.98 -0.83
C ILE A 741 30.99 -17.49 -0.67
N ALA A 742 31.68 -18.18 -1.57
CA ALA A 742 31.91 -19.63 -1.53
C ALA A 742 33.38 -19.95 -1.82
N ALA A 743 33.88 -21.10 -1.37
CA ALA A 743 35.16 -21.61 -1.87
C ALA A 743 34.97 -22.08 -3.34
N VAL A 744 34.47 -23.31 -3.52
CA VAL A 744 34.45 -23.97 -4.84
C VAL A 744 33.38 -23.42 -5.78
N GLN A 745 32.12 -23.29 -5.34
CA GLN A 745 30.99 -22.92 -6.21
C GLN A 745 29.82 -22.32 -5.41
N LEU A 746 29.01 -21.46 -6.05
CA LEU A 746 27.70 -21.04 -5.55
C LEU A 746 26.66 -22.19 -5.62
N PRO A 747 25.56 -22.15 -4.85
CA PRO A 747 24.51 -23.18 -4.92
C PRO A 747 23.91 -23.31 -6.32
N LEU A 748 23.70 -24.54 -6.80
CA LEU A 748 23.26 -24.80 -8.19
C LEU A 748 21.87 -24.25 -8.51
N SER A 749 21.00 -24.14 -7.50
CA SER A 749 19.64 -23.61 -7.57
C SER A 749 19.55 -22.08 -7.51
N LEU A 750 20.66 -21.38 -7.25
CA LEU A 750 20.67 -19.94 -7.05
C LEU A 750 20.43 -19.20 -8.37
N LYS A 751 19.31 -18.46 -8.44
CA LYS A 751 18.91 -17.61 -9.56
C LYS A 751 19.36 -16.17 -9.38
N ASN A 752 19.25 -15.67 -8.15
CA ASN A 752 19.44 -14.26 -7.81
C ASN A 752 20.56 -14.09 -6.78
N LEU A 753 21.60 -13.32 -7.14
CA LEU A 753 22.67 -12.93 -6.22
C LEU A 753 22.85 -11.40 -6.22
N LEU A 754 22.63 -10.79 -5.05
CA LEU A 754 22.86 -9.36 -4.84
C LEU A 754 23.90 -9.11 -3.74
N ILE A 755 24.95 -8.38 -4.09
CA ILE A 755 26.03 -7.95 -3.19
C ILE A 755 26.18 -6.44 -3.29
N HIS A 756 26.04 -5.73 -2.17
CA HIS A 756 26.08 -4.26 -2.14
C HIS A 756 26.82 -3.74 -0.91
N LYS A 757 27.85 -2.91 -1.13
CA LYS A 757 28.69 -2.28 -0.08
C LYS A 757 29.39 -3.29 0.83
N CYS A 758 30.04 -4.30 0.24
CA CYS A 758 30.78 -5.32 1.00
C CYS A 758 32.29 -5.16 0.77
N ASP A 759 32.93 -4.35 1.60
CA ASP A 759 34.24 -3.73 1.27
C ASP A 759 35.39 -4.71 1.03
N ASN A 760 35.46 -5.82 1.76
CA ASN A 760 36.58 -6.76 1.68
C ASN A 760 36.39 -7.89 0.65
N ILE A 761 35.24 -7.99 -0.02
CA ILE A 761 34.99 -9.03 -1.03
C ILE A 761 35.90 -8.82 -2.24
N ARG A 762 36.69 -9.84 -2.59
CA ARG A 762 37.66 -9.81 -3.71
C ARG A 762 37.18 -10.55 -4.95
N THR A 763 36.38 -11.59 -4.75
CA THR A 763 35.84 -12.52 -5.74
C THR A 763 34.65 -13.26 -5.12
N LEU A 764 33.71 -13.76 -5.93
CA LEU A 764 32.59 -14.57 -5.43
C LEU A 764 33.05 -15.98 -5.00
N THR A 765 34.01 -16.55 -5.73
CA THR A 765 34.57 -17.90 -5.52
C THR A 765 36.09 -17.89 -5.36
N VAL A 766 36.68 -18.90 -4.73
CA VAL A 766 38.13 -19.02 -4.47
C VAL A 766 38.61 -20.47 -4.69
N GLU A 767 39.58 -20.66 -5.60
CA GLU A 767 40.20 -21.98 -5.84
C GLU A 767 41.26 -22.33 -4.76
N GLU A 768 40.83 -22.69 -3.55
CA GLU A 768 41.74 -23.27 -2.56
C GLU A 768 42.01 -24.77 -2.79
N GLY A 769 43.30 -25.12 -2.83
CA GLY A 769 43.83 -26.38 -2.27
C GLY A 769 43.64 -27.71 -3.02
N ILE A 770 42.74 -27.85 -4.00
CA ILE A 770 42.45 -29.17 -4.61
C ILE A 770 43.52 -29.59 -5.65
N GLN A 771 44.69 -30.03 -5.16
CA GLN A 771 45.56 -30.95 -5.90
C GLN A 771 44.98 -32.37 -5.90
N SER A 772 43.82 -32.57 -6.55
CA SER A 772 43.30 -33.91 -6.84
C SER A 772 43.00 -34.08 -8.33
N SER A 773 43.62 -35.09 -8.95
CA SER A 773 43.53 -35.36 -10.38
C SER A 773 42.22 -36.05 -10.76
N SER A 774 41.08 -35.37 -10.57
CA SER A 774 39.78 -35.82 -11.04
C SER A 774 38.99 -34.66 -11.65
N SER A 775 38.65 -34.79 -12.93
CA SER A 775 37.96 -33.74 -13.70
C SER A 775 36.48 -33.64 -13.32
N ARG A 776 36.19 -33.10 -12.13
CA ARG A 776 34.84 -32.63 -11.79
C ARG A 776 34.48 -31.54 -12.81
N ARG A 777 33.49 -31.85 -13.66
CA ARG A 777 32.94 -30.86 -14.60
C ARG A 777 32.29 -29.76 -13.77
N TYR A 778 32.72 -28.52 -13.96
CA TYR A 778 32.07 -27.35 -13.39
C TYR A 778 30.68 -27.25 -14.04
N THR A 779 29.65 -27.71 -13.36
CA THR A 779 28.26 -27.61 -13.82
C THR A 779 27.84 -26.15 -13.72
N SER A 780 27.42 -25.55 -14.84
CA SER A 780 27.01 -24.14 -14.90
C SER A 780 25.96 -23.81 -13.84
N SER A 781 26.17 -22.73 -13.10
CA SER A 781 25.16 -22.16 -12.20
C SER A 781 23.94 -21.72 -13.01
N LEU A 782 22.75 -21.80 -12.40
CA LEU A 782 21.48 -21.33 -12.96
C LEU A 782 21.22 -19.84 -12.66
N LEU A 783 22.28 -19.05 -12.48
CA LEU A 783 22.17 -17.63 -12.15
C LEU A 783 21.57 -16.85 -13.32
N GLU A 784 20.49 -16.14 -13.04
CA GLU A 784 19.69 -15.34 -13.99
C GLU A 784 19.94 -13.84 -13.75
N HIS A 785 20.12 -13.42 -12.49
CA HIS A 785 20.39 -12.03 -12.11
C HIS A 785 21.61 -11.91 -11.18
N LEU A 786 22.56 -11.04 -11.54
CA LEU A 786 23.75 -10.73 -10.74
C LEU A 786 23.94 -9.22 -10.57
N HIS A 787 23.87 -8.75 -9.32
CA HIS A 787 24.07 -7.36 -8.94
C HIS A 787 25.26 -7.25 -7.96
N ILE A 788 26.31 -6.50 -8.32
CA ILE A 788 27.46 -6.22 -7.47
C ILE A 788 27.78 -4.71 -7.50
N GLU A 789 27.51 -4.00 -6.40
CA GLU A 789 27.64 -2.53 -6.32
C GLU A 789 28.50 -2.09 -5.12
N SER A 790 29.30 -1.03 -5.32
CA SER A 790 30.09 -0.38 -4.24
C SER A 790 31.01 -1.33 -3.44
N CYS A 791 31.72 -2.28 -4.09
CA CYS A 791 32.57 -3.26 -3.40
C CYS A 791 34.10 -2.99 -3.58
N PRO A 792 34.74 -2.14 -2.75
CA PRO A 792 36.11 -1.65 -2.95
C PRO A 792 37.25 -2.66 -3.18
N SER A 793 37.16 -3.90 -2.69
CA SER A 793 38.24 -4.90 -2.85
C SER A 793 38.08 -5.81 -4.06
N LEU A 794 37.01 -5.66 -4.85
CA LEU A 794 36.65 -6.60 -5.92
C LEU A 794 37.65 -6.54 -7.08
N THR A 795 38.43 -7.61 -7.26
CA THR A 795 39.43 -7.73 -8.33
C THR A 795 38.91 -8.46 -9.56
N CYS A 796 37.99 -9.42 -9.37
CA CYS A 796 37.26 -10.13 -10.43
C CYS A 796 35.92 -10.65 -9.88
N ILE A 797 35.01 -11.08 -10.76
CA ILE A 797 33.70 -11.62 -10.34
C ILE A 797 33.83 -13.10 -9.96
N PHE A 798 34.40 -13.90 -10.85
CA PHE A 798 34.68 -15.32 -10.65
C PHE A 798 36.15 -15.60 -10.97
N SER A 799 36.80 -16.51 -10.25
CA SER A 799 38.26 -16.78 -10.44
C SER A 799 38.66 -17.19 -11.87
N LYS A 800 37.72 -17.68 -12.68
CA LYS A 800 37.94 -18.06 -14.09
C LYS A 800 37.60 -16.97 -15.12
N ASN A 801 37.01 -15.86 -14.67
CA ASN A 801 36.47 -14.80 -15.54
C ASN A 801 35.56 -15.34 -16.67
N GLU A 802 34.66 -16.26 -16.32
CA GLU A 802 33.54 -16.73 -17.15
C GLU A 802 32.22 -16.39 -16.41
N LEU A 803 31.24 -15.82 -17.14
CA LEU A 803 29.88 -15.55 -16.62
C LEU A 803 28.90 -16.65 -17.08
N PRO A 804 27.87 -17.00 -16.29
CA PRO A 804 26.85 -17.96 -16.72
C PRO A 804 26.11 -17.49 -17.99
N ALA A 805 25.94 -18.39 -18.97
CA ALA A 805 25.18 -18.10 -20.20
C ALA A 805 23.65 -17.98 -19.96
N THR A 806 23.18 -18.35 -18.76
CA THR A 806 21.80 -18.16 -18.28
C THR A 806 21.52 -16.73 -17.83
N LEU A 807 22.52 -15.87 -17.72
CA LEU A 807 22.38 -14.55 -17.12
C LEU A 807 21.58 -13.60 -18.02
N GLU A 808 20.45 -13.12 -17.50
CA GLU A 808 19.55 -12.17 -18.17
C GLU A 808 19.83 -10.72 -17.76
N SER A 809 20.32 -10.49 -16.53
CA SER A 809 20.64 -9.16 -16.00
C SER A 809 21.99 -9.13 -15.27
N LEU A 810 22.83 -8.16 -15.61
CA LEU A 810 24.15 -7.93 -15.02
C LEU A 810 24.35 -6.47 -14.61
N GLU A 811 24.51 -6.23 -13.31
CA GLU A 811 24.82 -4.92 -12.76
C GLU A 811 26.15 -4.97 -11.99
N VAL A 812 27.14 -4.19 -12.45
CA VAL A 812 28.46 -4.09 -11.82
C VAL A 812 28.93 -2.64 -11.84
N GLY A 813 29.10 -2.01 -10.67
CA GLY A 813 29.40 -0.58 -10.65
C GLY A 813 29.77 0.06 -9.31
N ASN A 814 29.92 1.38 -9.37
CA ASN A 814 30.21 2.28 -8.25
C ASN A 814 31.48 1.93 -7.46
N LEU A 815 32.50 1.40 -8.12
CA LEU A 815 33.78 1.04 -7.49
C LEU A 815 34.64 2.30 -7.26
N PRO A 816 35.28 2.46 -6.08
CA PRO A 816 35.92 3.73 -5.71
C PRO A 816 37.21 4.02 -6.50
N PRO A 817 37.58 5.30 -6.71
CA PRO A 817 38.72 5.69 -7.56
C PRO A 817 40.11 5.22 -7.09
N SER A 818 40.22 4.75 -5.85
CA SER A 818 41.45 4.18 -5.28
C SER A 818 41.71 2.74 -5.73
N LEU A 819 40.71 2.05 -6.28
CA LEU A 819 40.85 0.70 -6.82
C LEU A 819 41.71 0.77 -8.09
N LYS A 820 42.81 -0.01 -8.14
CA LYS A 820 43.48 -0.30 -9.41
C LYS A 820 42.57 -1.22 -10.24
N ARG A 821 41.62 -0.60 -10.97
CA ARG A 821 40.91 -1.11 -12.16
C ARG A 821 40.60 -2.61 -12.10
N LEU A 822 39.36 -2.97 -11.74
CA LEU A 822 38.89 -4.37 -11.73
C LEU A 822 39.34 -5.08 -13.03
N GLU A 823 40.04 -6.22 -12.91
CA GLU A 823 40.77 -6.83 -14.03
C GLU A 823 39.83 -7.55 -15.00
N ALA A 824 39.17 -6.73 -15.82
CA ALA A 824 38.23 -7.08 -16.87
C ALA A 824 36.94 -7.77 -16.42
N LEU A 825 35.80 -7.22 -16.84
CA LEU A 825 34.65 -8.07 -17.15
C LEU A 825 35.07 -9.13 -18.21
N PRO A 826 34.53 -10.35 -18.16
CA PRO A 826 34.92 -11.45 -19.04
C PRO A 826 35.05 -11.09 -20.52
N LYS A 827 36.15 -11.58 -21.13
CA LYS A 827 36.25 -11.67 -22.60
C LYS A 827 35.15 -12.61 -23.08
N GLY A 828 34.18 -12.08 -23.82
CA GLY A 828 33.04 -12.87 -24.28
C GLY A 828 31.65 -12.37 -23.85
N LEU A 829 31.51 -11.14 -23.33
CA LEU A 829 30.18 -10.54 -23.03
C LEU A 829 29.18 -10.65 -24.20
N HIS A 830 29.65 -10.64 -25.46
CA HIS A 830 28.83 -10.86 -26.65
C HIS A 830 28.20 -12.25 -26.74
N ASN A 831 28.75 -13.26 -26.07
CA ASN A 831 28.21 -14.64 -26.02
C ASN A 831 27.10 -14.80 -24.98
N LEU A 832 26.83 -13.79 -24.15
CA LEU A 832 25.69 -13.77 -23.23
C LEU A 832 24.42 -13.40 -24.04
N THR A 833 23.97 -14.31 -24.90
CA THR A 833 22.83 -14.09 -25.80
C THR A 833 21.51 -13.88 -25.06
N SER A 834 21.43 -14.35 -23.82
CA SER A 834 20.31 -14.20 -22.88
C SER A 834 20.26 -12.82 -22.21
N LEU A 835 21.34 -12.04 -22.26
CA LEU A 835 21.48 -10.79 -21.52
C LEU A 835 20.61 -9.68 -22.13
N GLN A 836 19.66 -9.21 -21.34
CA GLN A 836 18.68 -8.17 -21.69
C GLN A 836 18.98 -6.85 -20.96
N GLU A 837 19.63 -6.90 -19.81
CA GLU A 837 19.97 -5.73 -18.99
C GLU A 837 21.46 -5.71 -18.66
N LEU A 838 22.09 -4.54 -18.83
CA LEU A 838 23.51 -4.35 -18.53
C LEU A 838 23.78 -2.97 -17.92
N THR A 839 24.24 -2.96 -16.67
CA THR A 839 24.71 -1.75 -15.97
C THR A 839 26.21 -1.84 -15.72
N ILE A 840 26.97 -0.92 -16.32
CA ILE A 840 28.42 -0.76 -16.13
C ILE A 840 28.68 0.59 -15.45
N GLY A 841 29.05 0.55 -14.18
CA GLY A 841 29.35 1.75 -13.40
C GLY A 841 30.84 2.10 -13.28
N ARG A 842 31.12 3.09 -12.44
CA ARG A 842 32.48 3.60 -12.17
C ARG A 842 33.45 2.50 -11.71
N GLY A 843 34.70 2.63 -12.15
CA GLY A 843 35.83 1.78 -11.78
C GLY A 843 35.93 0.41 -12.48
N VAL A 844 34.96 0.04 -13.32
CA VAL A 844 34.99 -1.16 -14.17
C VAL A 844 35.70 -0.85 -15.49
N GLU A 845 36.75 -1.61 -15.83
CA GLU A 845 37.35 -1.53 -17.18
C GLU A 845 36.90 -2.70 -18.06
N LEU A 846 36.44 -2.38 -19.27
CA LEU A 846 36.39 -3.35 -20.35
C LEU A 846 37.76 -3.43 -21.04
N PRO A 847 38.28 -4.63 -21.34
CA PRO A 847 39.32 -4.77 -22.35
C PRO A 847 38.86 -4.07 -23.63
N SER A 848 39.70 -3.19 -24.19
CA SER A 848 39.38 -2.38 -25.37
C SER A 848 38.64 -3.19 -26.43
N LEU A 849 37.43 -2.75 -26.81
CA LEU A 849 36.48 -3.44 -27.72
C LEU A 849 37.07 -3.63 -29.14
N LYS A 850 37.98 -4.60 -29.29
CA LYS A 850 38.90 -4.71 -30.43
C LYS A 850 38.28 -5.38 -31.65
N GLU A 851 37.66 -6.54 -31.48
CA GLU A 851 36.73 -7.10 -32.46
C GLU A 851 35.29 -7.04 -31.92
N ASP A 852 35.00 -7.81 -30.88
CA ASP A 852 33.63 -8.06 -30.41
C ASP A 852 33.06 -6.95 -29.51
N GLY A 853 31.74 -6.78 -29.56
CA GLY A 853 31.02 -5.71 -28.86
C GLY A 853 30.29 -6.13 -27.58
N LEU A 854 29.41 -5.25 -27.09
CA LEU A 854 28.32 -5.62 -26.19
C LEU A 854 27.27 -6.47 -26.95
N PRO A 855 26.52 -7.36 -26.27
CA PRO A 855 25.45 -8.13 -26.89
C PRO A 855 24.35 -7.23 -27.47
N THR A 856 23.75 -7.63 -28.60
CA THR A 856 22.77 -6.82 -29.34
C THR A 856 21.33 -6.96 -28.85
N ASN A 857 21.06 -7.93 -27.96
CA ASN A 857 19.72 -8.24 -27.47
C ASN A 857 19.28 -7.35 -26.28
N LEU A 858 20.15 -6.45 -25.82
CA LEU A 858 19.91 -5.55 -24.69
C LEU A 858 18.63 -4.71 -24.90
N GLN A 859 17.76 -4.74 -23.90
CA GLN A 859 16.59 -3.89 -23.75
C GLN A 859 16.90 -2.66 -22.88
N SER A 860 17.82 -2.79 -21.91
CA SER A 860 18.31 -1.70 -21.07
C SER A 860 19.84 -1.67 -21.00
N LEU A 861 20.43 -0.47 -21.08
CA LEU A 861 21.87 -0.23 -21.00
C LEU A 861 22.17 1.01 -20.16
N THR A 862 22.90 0.83 -19.06
CA THR A 862 23.38 1.90 -18.19
C THR A 862 24.90 1.99 -18.23
N ILE A 863 25.42 3.20 -18.46
CA ILE A 863 26.85 3.52 -18.46
C ILE A 863 27.08 4.70 -17.51
N GLU A 864 27.78 4.46 -16.40
CA GLU A 864 28.13 5.49 -15.41
C GLU A 864 29.65 5.66 -15.30
N GLY A 865 30.14 6.88 -15.54
CA GLY A 865 31.51 7.31 -15.31
C GLY A 865 32.57 6.66 -16.21
N ASN A 866 32.17 6.09 -17.35
CA ASN A 866 33.04 5.23 -18.16
C ASN A 866 33.45 5.89 -19.49
N MET A 867 34.29 6.93 -19.38
CA MET A 867 34.82 7.75 -20.48
C MET A 867 35.29 6.93 -21.71
N GLU A 868 35.96 5.79 -21.49
CA GLU A 868 36.57 5.01 -22.56
C GLU A 868 35.56 4.15 -23.33
N ILE A 869 34.50 3.66 -22.66
CA ILE A 869 33.34 3.05 -23.35
C ILE A 869 32.63 4.13 -24.17
N TRP A 870 32.36 5.29 -23.56
CA TRP A 870 31.68 6.42 -24.21
C TRP A 870 32.41 6.86 -25.50
N LYS A 871 33.71 7.16 -25.41
CA LYS A 871 34.55 7.48 -26.57
C LYS A 871 34.56 6.36 -27.61
N SER A 872 34.75 5.10 -27.20
CA SER A 872 34.78 3.97 -28.14
C SER A 872 33.45 3.72 -28.87
N MET A 873 32.33 4.25 -28.38
CA MET A 873 31.04 4.21 -29.06
C MET A 873 30.91 5.34 -30.10
N ILE A 874 31.44 6.54 -29.84
CA ILE A 874 31.37 7.70 -30.74
C ILE A 874 32.48 7.67 -31.81
N GLU A 875 33.75 7.63 -31.39
CA GLU A 875 34.95 7.78 -32.25
C GLU A 875 34.98 6.77 -33.42
N ARG A 876 34.39 5.59 -33.21
CA ARG A 876 34.37 4.49 -34.20
C ARG A 876 33.10 4.44 -35.03
N GLY A 877 32.20 5.41 -34.90
CA GLY A 877 30.87 5.42 -35.54
C GLY A 877 29.93 4.29 -35.08
N ARG A 878 30.27 3.58 -33.99
CA ARG A 878 29.53 2.41 -33.49
C ARG A 878 28.43 2.80 -32.49
N GLY A 879 27.69 3.87 -32.81
CA GLY A 879 26.67 4.47 -31.94
C GLY A 879 25.49 3.54 -31.61
N PHE A 880 24.64 3.96 -30.67
CA PHE A 880 23.60 3.12 -30.06
C PHE A 880 22.55 2.55 -31.04
N HIS A 881 22.40 3.11 -32.24
CA HIS A 881 21.55 2.58 -33.32
C HIS A 881 21.68 1.07 -33.61
N ARG A 882 22.82 0.44 -33.28
CA ARG A 882 23.04 -1.01 -33.47
C ARG A 882 22.27 -1.91 -32.51
N PHE A 883 21.71 -1.35 -31.43
CA PHE A 883 20.91 -2.09 -30.45
C PHE A 883 19.42 -1.91 -30.80
N SER A 884 18.94 -2.68 -31.78
CA SER A 884 17.55 -2.56 -32.27
C SER A 884 16.50 -2.82 -31.19
N SER A 885 16.83 -3.60 -30.16
CA SER A 885 15.95 -3.94 -29.04
C SER A 885 15.99 -2.92 -27.89
N LEU A 886 16.88 -1.92 -27.93
CA LEU A 886 17.14 -1.04 -26.79
C LEU A 886 16.00 -0.05 -26.55
N ARG A 887 15.33 -0.20 -25.41
CA ARG A 887 14.22 0.64 -24.95
C ARG A 887 14.69 1.70 -23.96
N GLN A 888 15.69 1.39 -23.13
CA GLN A 888 16.19 2.26 -22.08
C GLN A 888 17.70 2.51 -22.27
N LEU A 889 18.12 3.77 -22.17
CA LEU A 889 19.52 4.18 -22.24
C LEU A 889 19.83 5.22 -21.16
N THR A 890 20.72 4.85 -20.24
CA THR A 890 21.13 5.69 -19.11
C THR A 890 22.61 6.01 -19.22
N ILE A 891 22.96 7.30 -19.23
CA ILE A 891 24.32 7.79 -19.41
C ILE A 891 24.62 8.82 -18.33
N ILE A 892 25.59 8.54 -17.46
CA ILE A 892 25.86 9.35 -16.26
C ILE A 892 27.37 9.64 -16.14
N ASN A 893 27.79 10.90 -15.92
CA ASN A 893 29.20 11.28 -15.71
C ASN A 893 30.19 10.82 -16.83
N CYS A 894 29.73 10.72 -18.09
CA CYS A 894 30.49 10.05 -19.16
C CYS A 894 31.32 10.97 -20.07
N ASP A 895 31.16 12.30 -19.99
CA ASP A 895 31.96 13.25 -20.78
C ASP A 895 31.94 14.67 -20.20
N ASP A 896 32.99 15.05 -19.48
CA ASP A 896 33.10 16.41 -18.95
C ASP A 896 33.13 17.48 -20.06
N ASP A 897 33.53 17.15 -21.29
CA ASP A 897 33.75 18.12 -22.38
C ASP A 897 32.56 18.22 -23.37
N MET A 898 31.48 17.45 -23.19
CA MET A 898 30.35 17.45 -24.11
C MET A 898 29.48 18.73 -23.99
N VAL A 899 29.32 19.46 -25.10
CA VAL A 899 28.56 20.74 -25.15
C VAL A 899 27.11 20.57 -25.65
N SER A 900 26.79 19.50 -26.39
CA SER A 900 25.43 19.22 -26.88
C SER A 900 25.13 17.72 -27.00
N PHE A 901 23.92 17.31 -26.63
CA PHE A 901 23.48 15.90 -26.71
C PHE A 901 22.23 15.73 -27.62
N PRO A 902 22.20 14.74 -28.53
CA PRO A 902 23.36 14.00 -29.04
C PRO A 902 24.32 14.93 -29.80
N PRO A 903 25.64 14.65 -29.82
CA PRO A 903 26.61 15.42 -30.60
C PRO A 903 26.30 15.36 -32.10
N LYS A 904 26.49 16.50 -32.78
CA LYS A 904 26.32 16.66 -34.23
C LYS A 904 27.61 16.30 -34.97
N ALA A 905 27.50 15.87 -36.23
CA ALA A 905 28.64 15.60 -37.09
C ALA A 905 29.57 16.81 -37.31
N ASP A 906 29.04 18.04 -37.18
CA ASP A 906 29.82 19.28 -37.26
C ASP A 906 30.67 19.57 -36.00
N ASP A 907 30.54 18.77 -34.93
CA ASP A 907 31.38 18.89 -33.75
C ASP A 907 32.80 18.40 -34.06
N LYS A 908 33.69 19.38 -34.25
CA LYS A 908 35.10 19.23 -34.61
C LYS A 908 35.91 18.40 -33.59
N ARG A 909 35.36 18.08 -32.42
CA ARG A 909 35.98 17.22 -31.40
C ARG A 909 35.80 15.72 -31.68
N LEU A 910 34.67 15.32 -32.26
CA LEU A 910 34.25 13.91 -32.33
C LEU A 910 34.13 13.37 -33.76
N GLY A 911 33.89 14.23 -34.75
CA GLY A 911 33.93 13.88 -36.19
C GLY A 911 32.83 12.93 -36.69
N THR A 912 31.99 12.41 -35.81
CA THR A 912 30.84 11.55 -36.10
C THR A 912 29.61 12.05 -35.33
N ALA A 913 28.42 11.85 -35.89
CA ALA A 913 27.19 11.99 -35.12
C ALA A 913 26.97 10.73 -34.26
N LEU A 914 26.26 10.88 -33.14
CA LEU A 914 25.83 9.76 -32.29
C LEU A 914 24.36 9.38 -32.59
N PRO A 915 24.08 8.42 -33.49
CA PRO A 915 22.71 7.99 -33.75
C PRO A 915 22.16 7.14 -32.60
N LEU A 916 21.05 7.60 -32.01
CA LEU A 916 20.24 6.85 -31.05
C LEU A 916 19.30 5.88 -31.79
N PRO A 917 18.92 4.74 -31.18
CA PRO A 917 17.99 3.80 -31.79
C PRO A 917 16.56 4.34 -31.76
N ALA A 918 15.80 4.13 -32.84
CA ALA A 918 14.40 4.58 -32.94
C ALA A 918 13.43 3.80 -32.02
N SER A 919 13.87 2.68 -31.45
CA SER A 919 13.15 1.87 -30.46
C SER A 919 13.25 2.39 -29.02
N LEU A 920 14.03 3.46 -28.79
CA LEU A 920 14.24 4.03 -27.46
C LEU A 920 12.95 4.67 -26.93
N THR A 921 12.51 4.20 -25.75
CA THR A 921 11.34 4.72 -25.02
C THR A 921 11.71 5.51 -23.78
N SER A 922 12.91 5.32 -23.22
CA SER A 922 13.42 6.06 -22.07
C SER A 922 14.89 6.46 -22.26
N LEU A 923 15.22 7.72 -21.92
CA LEU A 923 16.55 8.30 -22.03
C LEU A 923 16.90 9.07 -20.76
N TRP A 924 17.98 8.68 -20.08
CA TRP A 924 18.51 9.37 -18.90
C TRP A 924 19.91 9.90 -19.20
N ILE A 925 20.10 11.21 -18.99
CA ILE A 925 21.37 11.92 -19.15
C ILE A 925 21.66 12.62 -17.81
N SER A 926 22.78 12.32 -17.15
CA SER A 926 23.17 13.04 -15.92
C SER A 926 24.67 13.30 -15.80
N GLY A 927 25.04 14.38 -15.09
CA GLY A 927 26.43 14.65 -14.70
C GLY A 927 27.30 15.12 -15.86
N PHE A 928 26.80 16.06 -16.67
CA PHE A 928 27.55 16.65 -17.79
C PHE A 928 27.82 18.15 -17.55
N PRO A 929 28.97 18.52 -16.94
CA PRO A 929 29.23 19.89 -16.45
C PRO A 929 29.36 20.96 -17.55
N ASN A 930 29.58 20.57 -18.82
CA ASN A 930 29.66 21.49 -19.96
C ASN A 930 28.46 21.43 -20.92
N LEU A 931 27.46 20.59 -20.68
CA LEU A 931 26.31 20.44 -21.58
C LEU A 931 25.46 21.71 -21.60
N GLU A 932 25.37 22.37 -22.75
CA GLU A 932 24.61 23.63 -22.90
C GLU A 932 23.21 23.45 -23.50
N ARG A 933 23.01 22.42 -24.32
CA ARG A 933 21.81 22.28 -25.17
C ARG A 933 21.50 20.83 -25.54
N LEU A 934 20.21 20.52 -25.64
CA LEU A 934 19.75 19.33 -26.35
C LEU A 934 19.67 19.63 -27.85
N SER A 935 20.07 18.68 -28.70
CA SER A 935 20.13 18.86 -30.14
C SER A 935 18.87 18.36 -30.84
N SER A 936 18.62 18.85 -32.05
CA SER A 936 17.34 18.66 -32.76
C SER A 936 16.99 17.20 -33.07
N SER A 937 17.96 16.29 -33.13
CA SER A 937 17.72 14.86 -33.42
C SER A 937 17.00 14.13 -32.28
N ILE A 938 16.89 14.72 -31.08
CA ILE A 938 16.05 14.16 -30.03
C ILE A 938 14.56 14.24 -30.40
N VAL A 939 14.15 15.24 -31.19
CA VAL A 939 12.75 15.48 -31.62
C VAL A 939 12.26 14.39 -32.58
N ASP A 940 13.18 13.74 -33.30
CA ASP A 940 12.88 12.68 -34.27
C ASP A 940 12.60 11.31 -33.62
N LEU A 941 12.78 11.19 -32.29
CA LEU A 941 12.55 9.96 -31.52
C LEU A 941 11.05 9.76 -31.21
N GLN A 942 10.29 9.32 -32.20
CA GLN A 942 8.82 9.18 -32.14
C GLN A 942 8.28 8.22 -31.06
N ASN A 943 9.14 7.36 -30.49
CA ASN A 943 8.80 6.42 -29.43
C ASN A 943 9.25 6.88 -28.02
N LEU A 944 9.98 7.99 -27.89
CA LEU A 944 10.52 8.44 -26.61
C LEU A 944 9.38 8.91 -25.69
N ALA A 945 9.21 8.21 -24.57
CA ALA A 945 8.14 8.43 -23.59
C ALA A 945 8.67 9.08 -22.30
N SER A 946 9.90 8.78 -21.86
CA SER A 946 10.50 9.40 -20.66
C SER A 946 11.87 10.02 -20.97
N LEU A 947 12.12 11.22 -20.45
CA LEU A 947 13.39 11.94 -20.55
C LEU A 947 13.81 12.45 -19.18
N TYR A 948 14.99 12.02 -18.70
CA TYR A 948 15.54 12.38 -17.40
C TYR A 948 16.84 13.20 -17.59
N LEU A 949 16.93 14.36 -16.94
CA LEU A 949 18.01 15.34 -17.10
C LEU A 949 18.57 15.75 -15.73
N GLY A 950 19.69 15.15 -15.34
CA GLY A 950 20.34 15.38 -14.05
C GLY A 950 21.65 16.17 -14.13
N ASP A 951 21.94 17.00 -13.13
CA ASP A 951 23.30 17.46 -12.81
C ASP A 951 24.07 18.08 -14.01
N CYS A 952 23.36 18.79 -14.89
CA CYS A 952 23.90 19.48 -16.07
C CYS A 952 23.85 21.01 -15.87
N PRO A 953 24.74 21.60 -15.05
CA PRO A 953 24.62 22.99 -14.57
C PRO A 953 24.69 24.07 -15.65
N LYS A 954 25.15 23.75 -16.88
CA LYS A 954 25.21 24.70 -18.01
C LYS A 954 24.05 24.56 -19.01
N LEU A 955 23.11 23.63 -18.80
CA LEU A 955 22.04 23.34 -19.74
C LEU A 955 21.05 24.52 -19.79
N LYS A 956 20.96 25.19 -20.95
CA LYS A 956 20.21 26.43 -21.15
C LYS A 956 19.12 26.33 -22.20
N TYR A 957 19.19 25.36 -23.12
CA TYR A 957 18.36 25.33 -24.32
C TYR A 957 17.82 23.94 -24.66
N PHE A 958 16.50 23.86 -24.81
CA PHE A 958 15.83 22.79 -25.56
C PHE A 958 15.81 23.12 -27.06
N PRO A 959 15.47 22.16 -27.95
CA PRO A 959 15.33 22.42 -29.38
C PRO A 959 14.25 23.45 -29.67
N GLU A 960 14.40 24.24 -30.73
CA GLU A 960 13.46 25.32 -31.12
C GLU A 960 12.03 24.82 -31.40
N LYS A 961 11.88 23.55 -31.77
CA LYS A 961 10.58 22.89 -31.99
C LYS A 961 9.95 22.31 -30.71
N GLY A 962 10.58 22.49 -29.55
CA GLY A 962 10.20 21.81 -28.31
C GLY A 962 10.80 20.40 -28.18
N LEU A 963 10.17 19.59 -27.33
CA LEU A 963 10.51 18.18 -27.08
C LEU A 963 9.62 17.25 -27.93
N PRO A 964 9.89 15.93 -28.00
CA PRO A 964 9.09 14.99 -28.80
C PRO A 964 7.62 14.98 -28.38
N SER A 965 6.69 15.01 -29.33
CA SER A 965 5.24 14.93 -29.04
C SER A 965 4.78 13.55 -28.55
N SER A 966 5.69 12.59 -28.43
CA SER A 966 5.50 11.29 -27.77
C SER A 966 5.80 11.33 -26.27
N LEU A 967 6.46 12.39 -25.79
CA LEU A 967 7.01 12.46 -24.45
C LEU A 967 5.88 12.54 -23.41
N LEU A 968 5.92 11.61 -22.46
CA LEU A 968 4.96 11.41 -21.40
C LEU A 968 5.47 11.87 -20.02
N GLN A 969 6.79 11.78 -19.81
CA GLN A 969 7.47 12.17 -18.58
C GLN A 969 8.74 12.98 -18.86
N LEU A 970 8.95 14.06 -18.11
CA LEU A 970 10.14 14.90 -18.15
C LEU A 970 10.61 15.26 -16.72
N ASP A 971 11.72 14.68 -16.30
CA ASP A 971 12.30 14.94 -14.98
C ASP A 971 13.62 15.73 -15.10
N ILE A 972 13.74 16.80 -14.30
CA ILE A 972 14.90 17.72 -14.31
C ILE A 972 15.38 17.98 -12.88
N TRP A 973 16.67 17.77 -12.61
CA TRP A 973 17.34 18.13 -11.35
C TRP A 973 18.79 18.57 -11.58
N GLY A 974 19.34 19.43 -10.72
CA GLY A 974 20.75 19.87 -10.81
C GLY A 974 21.09 20.66 -12.10
N CYS A 975 20.07 21.18 -12.79
CA CYS A 975 20.17 21.88 -14.08
C CYS A 975 19.58 23.31 -13.98
N PRO A 976 20.06 24.18 -13.07
CA PRO A 976 19.38 25.44 -12.68
C PRO A 976 19.02 26.39 -13.84
N LEU A 977 19.81 26.41 -14.92
CA LEU A 977 19.61 27.30 -16.06
C LEU A 977 18.48 26.88 -17.02
N ILE A 978 18.03 25.62 -16.97
CA ILE A 978 16.83 25.14 -17.69
C ILE A 978 15.63 25.02 -16.74
N GLU A 979 15.86 24.59 -15.49
CA GLU A 979 14.85 24.58 -14.41
C GLU A 979 14.19 25.96 -14.26
N GLU A 980 14.98 27.04 -14.31
CA GLU A 980 14.47 28.41 -14.21
C GLU A 980 13.47 28.75 -15.34
N LYS A 981 13.76 28.28 -16.56
CA LYS A 981 12.94 28.50 -17.76
C LYS A 981 11.72 27.59 -17.82
N CYS A 982 11.76 26.44 -17.18
CA CYS A 982 10.67 25.47 -17.15
C CYS A 982 9.71 25.69 -15.96
N ARG A 983 9.90 26.72 -15.13
CA ARG A 983 8.97 27.06 -14.02
C ARG A 983 7.55 27.30 -14.53
N LYS A 984 6.56 26.62 -13.93
CA LYS A 984 5.12 26.84 -14.19
C LYS A 984 4.68 28.30 -14.00
N ASP A 985 5.26 28.99 -13.02
CA ASP A 985 4.96 30.39 -12.70
C ASP A 985 5.70 31.36 -13.65
N GLY A 986 5.36 31.33 -14.94
CA GLY A 986 5.87 32.28 -15.95
C GLY A 986 7.24 31.98 -16.54
N GLY A 987 7.72 30.73 -16.49
CA GLY A 987 8.94 30.30 -17.16
C GLY A 987 8.78 30.22 -18.69
N GLN A 988 9.80 30.68 -19.43
CA GLN A 988 9.83 30.79 -20.89
C GLN A 988 9.42 29.52 -21.66
N TYR A 989 9.63 28.33 -21.10
CA TYR A 989 9.38 27.05 -21.75
C TYR A 989 8.14 26.31 -21.23
N TRP A 990 7.43 26.80 -20.20
CA TRP A 990 6.32 26.03 -19.60
C TRP A 990 5.22 25.67 -20.61
N ASP A 991 4.82 26.60 -21.49
CA ASP A 991 3.80 26.35 -22.52
C ASP A 991 4.18 25.18 -23.45
N LEU A 992 5.48 25.03 -23.77
CA LEU A 992 6.01 23.93 -24.58
C LEU A 992 5.91 22.57 -23.87
N LEU A 993 5.79 22.55 -22.54
CA LEU A 993 5.71 21.33 -21.73
C LEU A 993 4.27 20.91 -21.41
N THR A 994 3.26 21.75 -21.65
CA THR A 994 1.84 21.49 -21.30
C THR A 994 1.19 20.28 -21.99
N HIS A 995 1.87 19.66 -22.97
CA HIS A 995 1.47 18.43 -23.64
C HIS A 995 1.97 17.15 -22.94
N ILE A 996 2.93 17.29 -22.03
CA ILE A 996 3.54 16.20 -21.26
C ILE A 996 2.71 16.03 -19.96
N PRO A 997 2.20 14.83 -19.65
CA PRO A 997 1.52 14.51 -18.40
C PRO A 997 2.36 14.72 -17.13
N ASP A 998 3.57 14.16 -17.08
CA ASP A 998 4.45 14.28 -15.91
C ASP A 998 5.66 15.19 -16.20
N VAL A 999 5.85 16.20 -15.36
CA VAL A 999 6.92 17.20 -15.50
C VAL A 999 7.42 17.56 -14.10
N THR A 1000 8.41 16.81 -13.62
CA THR A 1000 8.98 17.03 -12.28
C THR A 1000 10.27 17.84 -12.37
N ILE A 1001 10.30 18.97 -11.67
CA ILE A 1001 11.43 19.90 -11.66
C ILE A 1001 11.87 20.08 -10.21
N TYR A 1002 12.94 19.40 -9.84
CA TYR A 1002 13.56 19.49 -8.52
C TYR A 1002 14.33 20.83 -8.40
N ARG A 1003 14.44 21.37 -7.19
CA ARG A 1003 15.08 22.67 -6.87
C ARG A 1003 15.94 22.56 -5.61
#